data_AF-A0A1M6F0J2-F1
#
_entry.id   AF-A0A1M6F0J2-F1
#
_cell.length_a   1.000
_cell.length_b   1.000
_cell.length_c   1.000
_cell.angle_alpha   90.00
_cell.angle_beta   90.00
_cell.angle_gamma   90.00
#
_symmetry.space_group_name_H-M   'P 1'
#
loop_
_entity.id
_entity.type
_entity.pdbx_description
1 polymer ?
#
loop_
_entity_poly.entity_id
_entity_poly.type
_entity_poly.pdbx_seq_one_letter_code
_entity_poly.pdbx_strand_id
1 'polypeptide(L)'
;MKKNISINLQGLIFHIEEDGYDVLSRYLAEVKAHFSGYRGHEEIVADIEGRIAELFAARTSATKQIITLTDVQEMVAKMGRVSDFQSADEAEDEEEALAGGPAAYTSYADGASAAAAAGTPTGSTATAEEPRRLYRDMANRKIAGVAAGIARYFAVNPLWIRLVFLMALFIRPLLGNIFHYDGHAFRFEGFDLGGIAFLAYIIFWIALPKRYDATPANEDPTFRKLYRDTDTGKVGGVSAGLAAYFKLDVVVVRLLFVVFIFAGGFAIPLYIILWILLPEAKTVSDKMRMRGDAVTLSGIDNTLRSNAFTDEPGAVAGNGNRPLGMFLEDLFRNLRPLLNFIGSAIRIFAGVMLVIIGFSLVVGITIALVAGLGWIPESQNIVLGDVPAYILLRGFSFWSLFAFYGMAVIPALATLLSGIGLLLRRTVLTRTVGLSLLGLWLLSVVGSSMAFAALSHNFQNQGEQTQVQRFPALAAPTLFLDTRSMDRSSGQNVDVEFVAADSAQVVSVDKIFSSKGATEAEATRTAATSIGYTVRQTNDSTLVFDDHFSFLPDASYRDQELRLTVHLPRNKYFRISEDFSYWISSENFVNDQRPENPEKHLFRLRNNRLECVDCTEQELRGDDFGSDFDGDDEEADSTDAVVNINTGEGNMRVRVNTDDDEDGNVGVRIDVDEASFSASPADYGPERRNFNLSGFRQIEASGAYRVYVRQGPEFKAEAAGNDRELRNLRVDTDGDQLVISSRRESFFSGFASNRKPVLIRVQLPELRGLELSGACQANVAGFSGPSLRVDQSGASNAMLNVKVTRLVLDLNGACRTDLRGTATELAVDGSGACQVNALGMPVQRAEFDLSGISKAKVRVSDRLRAELSGASRLQYAGQPTSIQKDLSGSSRVTPIAD
;
A
#
# COMPACT_ATOMS: atom_id res chain seq x y z
N MET A 1 -16.40 -67.43 43.23
CA MET A 1 -16.77 -66.20 42.49
C MET A 1 -16.63 -65.04 43.44
N LYS A 2 -15.84 -64.03 43.10
CA LYS A 2 -15.75 -62.80 43.90
C LYS A 2 -17.00 -61.96 43.64
N LYS A 3 -17.48 -61.23 44.65
CA LYS A 3 -18.61 -60.31 44.46
C LYS A 3 -18.12 -59.07 43.71
N ASN A 4 -18.98 -58.52 42.86
CA ASN A 4 -18.71 -57.28 42.13
C ASN A 4 -19.56 -56.16 42.72
N ILE A 5 -18.93 -55.03 42.96
CA ILE A 5 -19.54 -53.81 43.51
C ILE A 5 -19.52 -52.76 42.40
N SER A 6 -20.62 -52.02 42.26
CA SER A 6 -20.71 -50.92 41.30
C SER A 6 -20.41 -49.60 42.02
N ILE A 7 -19.43 -48.86 41.54
CA ILE A 7 -19.07 -47.54 42.06
C ILE A 7 -19.28 -46.47 40.99
N ASN A 8 -19.69 -45.28 41.41
CA ASN A 8 -19.80 -44.11 40.56
C ASN A 8 -18.60 -43.20 40.81
N LEU A 9 -17.81 -42.94 39.77
CA LEU A 9 -16.68 -42.01 39.79
C LEU A 9 -16.96 -40.91 38.76
N GLN A 10 -17.20 -39.68 39.22
CA GLN A 10 -17.49 -38.51 38.38
C GLN A 10 -18.59 -38.72 37.32
N GLY A 11 -19.62 -39.53 37.62
CA GLY A 11 -20.74 -39.81 36.72
C GLY A 11 -20.58 -41.05 35.84
N LEU A 12 -19.46 -41.78 35.94
CA LEU A 12 -19.20 -43.04 35.24
C LEU A 12 -19.33 -44.23 36.21
N ILE A 13 -20.04 -45.28 35.77
CA ILE A 13 -20.27 -46.48 36.57
C ILE A 13 -19.23 -47.55 36.20
N PHE A 14 -18.48 -48.03 37.19
CA PHE A 14 -17.51 -49.12 37.05
C PHE A 14 -17.91 -50.30 37.93
N HIS A 15 -17.65 -51.52 37.45
CA HIS A 15 -17.80 -52.76 38.21
C HIS A 15 -16.43 -53.22 38.72
N ILE A 16 -16.27 -53.30 40.04
CA ILE A 16 -15.00 -53.61 40.72
C ILE A 16 -15.19 -54.85 41.59
N GLU A 17 -14.18 -55.72 41.66
CA GLU A 17 -14.17 -56.84 42.62
C GLU A 17 -14.22 -56.33 44.08
N GLU A 18 -14.89 -57.05 44.98
CA GLU A 18 -15.08 -56.71 46.41
C GLU A 18 -13.75 -56.35 47.12
N ASP A 19 -12.69 -57.10 46.86
CA ASP A 19 -11.34 -56.84 47.38
C ASP A 19 -10.68 -55.58 46.80
N GLY A 20 -10.92 -55.27 45.52
CA GLY A 20 -10.47 -54.03 44.89
C GLY A 20 -11.24 -52.80 45.39
N TYR A 21 -12.55 -52.95 45.63
CA TYR A 21 -13.40 -51.87 46.15
C TYR A 21 -13.00 -51.44 47.56
N ASP A 22 -12.67 -52.41 48.43
CA ASP A 22 -12.21 -52.10 49.80
C ASP A 22 -10.92 -51.28 49.80
N VAL A 23 -9.99 -51.57 48.90
CA VAL A 23 -8.73 -50.80 48.75
C VAL A 23 -9.00 -49.40 48.19
N LEU A 24 -9.83 -49.30 47.14
CA LEU A 24 -10.16 -48.02 46.51
C LEU A 24 -10.95 -47.08 47.44
N SER A 25 -11.91 -47.63 48.20
CA SER A 25 -12.75 -46.84 49.10
C SER A 25 -11.94 -46.23 50.26
N ARG A 26 -10.98 -46.97 50.82
CA ARG A 26 -10.03 -46.45 51.81
C ARG A 26 -9.14 -45.37 51.22
N TYR A 27 -8.60 -45.61 50.02
CA TYR A 27 -7.78 -44.63 49.32
C TYR A 27 -8.51 -43.30 49.07
N LEU A 28 -9.76 -43.35 48.59
CA LEU A 28 -10.58 -42.15 48.38
C LEU A 28 -10.92 -41.44 49.69
N ALA A 29 -11.15 -42.19 50.78
CA ALA A 29 -11.38 -41.62 52.10
C ALA A 29 -10.16 -40.87 52.64
N GLU A 30 -8.95 -41.44 52.49
CA GLU A 30 -7.67 -40.80 52.85
C GLU A 30 -7.43 -39.51 52.05
N VAL A 31 -7.62 -39.56 50.73
CA VAL A 31 -7.48 -38.40 49.85
C VAL A 31 -8.47 -37.30 50.24
N LYS A 32 -9.74 -37.64 50.47
CA LYS A 32 -10.76 -36.67 50.88
C LYS A 32 -10.45 -36.05 52.25
N ALA A 33 -9.96 -36.85 53.20
CA ALA A 33 -9.58 -36.36 54.52
C ALA A 33 -8.43 -35.35 54.42
N HIS A 34 -7.36 -35.66 53.68
CA HIS A 34 -6.21 -34.77 53.50
C HIS A 34 -6.61 -33.45 52.83
N PHE A 35 -7.39 -33.48 51.75
CA PHE A 35 -7.73 -32.25 51.04
C PHE A 35 -8.85 -31.44 51.68
N SER A 36 -9.55 -31.96 52.70
CA SER A 36 -10.70 -31.28 53.35
C SER A 36 -10.38 -29.88 53.89
N GLY A 37 -9.12 -29.64 54.30
CA GLY A 37 -8.65 -28.35 54.80
C GLY A 37 -8.42 -27.27 53.73
N TYR A 38 -8.42 -27.64 52.44
CA TYR A 38 -8.17 -26.70 51.35
C TYR A 38 -9.47 -26.06 50.83
N ARG A 39 -9.39 -24.77 50.47
CA ARG A 39 -10.50 -24.04 49.84
C ARG A 39 -10.76 -24.61 48.45
N GLY A 40 -12.00 -25.09 48.19
CA GLY A 40 -12.35 -25.75 46.93
C GLY A 40 -12.03 -27.25 46.88
N HIS A 41 -11.86 -27.91 48.04
CA HIS A 41 -11.54 -29.33 48.13
C HIS A 41 -12.49 -30.26 47.38
N GLU A 42 -13.77 -29.91 47.27
CA GLU A 42 -14.75 -30.69 46.49
C GLU A 42 -14.35 -30.78 45.00
N GLU A 43 -13.76 -29.72 44.43
CA GLU A 43 -13.27 -29.71 43.04
C GLU A 43 -11.98 -30.52 42.90
N ILE A 44 -11.08 -30.42 43.88
CA ILE A 44 -9.80 -31.17 43.90
C ILE A 44 -10.07 -32.67 43.98
N VAL A 45 -10.98 -33.09 44.86
CA VAL A 45 -11.38 -34.49 45.01
C VAL A 45 -12.10 -34.98 43.75
N ALA A 46 -12.99 -34.17 43.16
CA ALA A 46 -13.66 -34.52 41.91
C ALA A 46 -12.68 -34.68 40.72
N ASP A 47 -11.63 -33.87 40.65
CA ASP A 47 -10.55 -33.98 39.66
C ASP A 47 -9.74 -35.27 39.83
N ILE A 48 -9.42 -35.63 41.08
CA ILE A 48 -8.71 -36.86 41.40
C ILE A 48 -9.57 -38.09 41.07
N GLU A 49 -10.85 -38.07 41.45
CA GLU A 49 -11.82 -39.11 41.07
C GLU A 49 -11.97 -39.21 39.54
N GLY A 50 -11.97 -38.09 38.84
CA GLY A 50 -11.99 -38.03 37.38
C GLY A 50 -10.77 -38.69 36.75
N ARG A 51 -9.57 -38.45 37.30
CA ARG A 51 -8.34 -39.12 36.85
C ARG A 51 -8.37 -40.62 37.13
N ILE A 52 -8.91 -41.04 38.26
CA ILE A 52 -9.09 -42.46 38.59
C ILE A 52 -10.07 -43.11 37.61
N ALA A 53 -11.17 -42.44 37.29
CA ALA A 53 -12.13 -42.89 36.27
C ALA A 53 -11.48 -43.00 34.89
N GLU A 54 -10.62 -42.06 34.49
CA GLU A 54 -9.83 -42.15 33.24
C GLU A 54 -8.92 -43.38 33.23
N LEU A 55 -8.22 -43.66 34.34
CA LEU A 55 -7.32 -44.82 34.46
C LEU A 55 -8.08 -46.16 34.39
N PHE A 56 -9.27 -46.25 34.99
CA PHE A 56 -10.12 -47.43 34.91
C PHE A 56 -10.80 -47.57 33.54
N ALA A 57 -11.18 -46.47 32.90
CA ALA A 57 -11.69 -46.46 31.53
C ALA A 57 -10.64 -46.99 30.53
N ALA A 58 -9.37 -46.63 30.70
CA ALA A 58 -8.27 -47.14 29.86
C ALA A 58 -8.01 -48.64 30.04
N ARG A 59 -8.42 -49.23 31.17
CA ARG A 59 -8.26 -50.66 31.48
C ARG A 59 -9.48 -51.50 31.13
N THR A 60 -10.62 -50.86 30.85
CA THR A 60 -11.85 -51.52 30.42
C THR A 60 -11.94 -51.52 28.90
N SER A 61 -12.23 -52.69 28.33
CA SER A 61 -12.38 -52.89 26.87
C SER A 61 -13.65 -53.68 26.59
N ALA A 62 -14.04 -53.84 25.32
CA ALA A 62 -15.22 -54.64 24.96
C ALA A 62 -15.20 -56.07 25.55
N THR A 63 -14.01 -56.58 25.90
CA THR A 63 -13.78 -57.93 26.45
C THR A 63 -13.49 -57.95 27.96
N LYS A 64 -13.09 -56.83 28.58
CA LYS A 64 -12.81 -56.73 30.03
C LYS A 64 -13.63 -55.59 30.63
N GLN A 65 -14.71 -55.95 31.33
CA GLN A 65 -15.65 -54.99 31.94
C GLN A 65 -15.53 -54.86 33.47
N ILE A 66 -14.66 -55.66 34.11
CA ILE A 66 -14.49 -55.71 35.57
C ILE A 66 -13.06 -55.26 35.93
N ILE A 67 -12.95 -54.36 36.89
CA ILE A 67 -11.69 -53.89 37.48
C ILE A 67 -11.27 -54.85 38.60
N THR A 68 -10.06 -55.39 38.53
CA THR A 68 -9.53 -56.33 39.54
C THR A 68 -8.70 -55.60 40.60
N LEU A 69 -8.40 -56.29 41.71
CA LEU A 69 -7.50 -55.76 42.75
C LEU A 69 -6.15 -55.28 42.20
N THR A 70 -5.57 -55.99 41.22
CA THR A 70 -4.30 -55.60 40.59
C THR A 70 -4.42 -54.29 39.82
N ASP A 71 -5.53 -54.05 39.14
CA ASP A 71 -5.78 -52.79 38.42
C ASP A 71 -5.87 -51.59 39.39
N VAL A 72 -6.46 -51.80 40.58
CA VAL A 72 -6.52 -50.78 41.65
C VAL A 72 -5.13 -50.52 42.25
N GLN A 73 -4.34 -51.57 42.49
CA GLN A 73 -2.98 -51.43 43.01
C GLN A 73 -2.04 -50.69 42.04
N GLU A 74 -2.12 -50.98 40.75
CA GLU A 74 -1.37 -50.24 39.72
C GLU A 74 -1.81 -48.78 39.61
N MET A 75 -3.10 -48.49 39.82
CA MET A 75 -3.61 -47.12 39.88
C MET A 75 -3.00 -46.38 41.08
N VAL A 76 -3.05 -46.98 42.28
CA VAL A 76 -2.45 -46.41 43.50
C VAL A 76 -0.94 -46.19 43.32
N ALA A 77 -0.23 -47.12 42.67
CA ALA A 77 1.19 -46.97 42.36
C ALA A 77 1.48 -45.80 41.40
N LYS A 78 0.57 -45.47 40.48
CA LYS A 78 0.72 -44.32 39.55
C LYS A 78 0.32 -42.98 40.17
N MET A 79 -0.66 -42.98 41.07
CA MET A 79 -1.18 -41.76 41.71
C MET A 79 -0.39 -41.36 42.98
N GLY A 80 0.23 -42.34 43.66
CA GLY A 80 0.88 -42.20 44.97
C GLY A 80 -0.12 -42.38 46.13
N ARG A 81 0.38 -42.55 47.37
CA ARG A 81 -0.44 -42.60 48.61
C ARG A 81 -0.26 -41.37 49.47
N VAL A 82 -1.30 -40.97 50.17
CA VAL A 82 -1.33 -39.79 51.07
C VAL A 82 -0.25 -39.89 52.17
N SER A 83 -0.02 -41.09 52.69
CA SER A 83 1.01 -41.38 53.70
C SER A 83 2.44 -41.08 53.25
N ASP A 84 2.70 -41.04 51.94
CA ASP A 84 4.05 -40.84 51.39
C ASP A 84 4.48 -39.36 51.43
N PHE A 85 3.61 -38.45 51.91
CA PHE A 85 3.77 -36.99 51.84
C PHE A 85 3.78 -36.27 53.19
N GLN A 86 3.50 -36.95 54.30
CA GLN A 86 3.59 -36.35 55.64
C GLN A 86 5.07 -36.10 55.98
N SER A 87 5.44 -34.85 56.24
CA SER A 87 6.75 -34.50 56.80
C SER A 87 6.87 -35.10 58.20
N ALA A 88 8.09 -35.49 58.59
CA ALA A 88 8.38 -36.12 59.90
C ALA A 88 7.83 -35.34 61.12
N ASP A 89 7.55 -34.03 60.97
CA ASP A 89 6.98 -33.18 62.01
C ASP A 89 5.45 -33.31 62.17
N GLU A 90 4.72 -33.85 61.17
CA GLU A 90 3.25 -34.05 61.24
C GLU A 90 2.87 -35.50 61.61
N ALA A 91 3.82 -36.43 61.57
CA ALA A 91 3.62 -37.85 61.93
C ALA A 91 3.56 -38.08 63.45
N GLU A 92 4.21 -37.21 64.25
CA GLU A 92 4.24 -37.33 65.72
C GLU A 92 2.89 -36.95 66.37
N ASP A 93 2.10 -36.06 65.75
CA ASP A 93 0.82 -35.58 66.30
C ASP A 93 -0.37 -36.54 65.99
N GLU A 94 -0.28 -37.37 64.94
CA GLU A 94 -1.34 -38.34 64.58
C GLU A 94 -1.09 -39.76 65.15
N GLU A 95 0.15 -40.16 65.43
CA GLU A 95 0.46 -41.44 66.10
C GLU A 95 -0.04 -41.46 67.56
N GLU A 96 -0.12 -40.31 68.24
CA GLU A 96 -0.65 -40.22 69.61
C GLU A 96 -2.20 -40.20 69.64
N ALA A 97 -2.86 -39.90 68.51
CA ALA A 97 -4.32 -39.81 68.40
C ALA A 97 -5.01 -41.10 67.92
N LEU A 98 -4.27 -42.08 67.38
CA LEU A 98 -4.82 -43.29 66.75
C LEU A 98 -4.38 -44.62 67.40
N ALA A 99 -3.88 -44.58 68.65
CA ALA A 99 -3.63 -45.77 69.46
C ALA A 99 -4.94 -46.41 69.97
N GLY A 100 -5.71 -47.02 69.07
CA GLY A 100 -7.00 -47.65 69.41
C GLY A 100 -7.68 -48.41 68.27
N GLY A 101 -7.00 -49.36 67.61
CA GLY A 101 -7.64 -50.24 66.62
C GLY A 101 -6.74 -51.41 66.19
N PRO A 102 -7.29 -52.61 65.89
CA PRO A 102 -6.51 -53.85 65.86
C PRO A 102 -5.55 -53.95 64.67
N ALA A 103 -4.35 -54.44 64.99
CA ALA A 103 -3.27 -54.75 64.06
C ALA A 103 -3.63 -55.91 63.13
N ALA A 104 -3.75 -55.62 61.85
CA ALA A 104 -3.55 -56.55 60.76
C ALA A 104 -3.01 -55.76 59.57
N TYR A 105 -2.19 -56.39 58.74
CA TYR A 105 -1.57 -55.87 57.51
C TYR A 105 -0.45 -54.82 57.67
N THR A 106 0.51 -55.06 58.58
CA THR A 106 1.88 -54.53 58.45
C THR A 106 2.82 -55.62 57.93
N SER A 107 2.90 -55.74 56.60
CA SER A 107 4.08 -56.29 55.94
C SER A 107 4.09 -55.82 54.50
N TYR A 108 4.88 -54.80 54.18
CA TYR A 108 5.53 -54.52 52.89
C TYR A 108 6.08 -53.10 52.97
N ALA A 109 7.02 -52.91 53.89
CA ALA A 109 7.86 -51.71 53.99
C ALA A 109 9.28 -52.19 54.30
N ASP A 110 9.86 -52.91 53.34
CA ASP A 110 11.30 -53.12 53.29
C ASP A 110 11.68 -53.41 51.83
N GLY A 111 12.41 -52.48 51.23
CA GLY A 111 13.01 -52.65 49.91
C GLY A 111 12.62 -51.60 48.87
N ALA A 112 12.92 -50.32 49.10
CA ALA A 112 13.05 -49.35 48.00
C ALA A 112 13.94 -48.15 48.38
N SER A 113 15.19 -48.40 48.75
CA SER A 113 16.25 -47.40 48.59
C SER A 113 17.48 -48.07 47.99
N ALA A 114 18.02 -47.44 46.94
CA ALA A 114 19.21 -47.81 46.18
C ALA A 114 19.03 -48.81 45.02
N ALA A 115 18.78 -48.28 43.82
CA ALA A 115 19.56 -48.60 42.62
C ALA A 115 19.17 -47.67 41.46
N ALA A 116 19.88 -46.57 41.35
CA ALA A 116 20.14 -45.96 40.05
C ALA A 116 21.09 -46.88 39.25
N ALA A 117 20.95 -46.82 37.93
CA ALA A 117 21.76 -47.49 36.89
C ALA A 117 21.38 -48.94 36.54
N ALA A 118 20.64 -49.10 35.43
CA ALA A 118 21.10 -49.83 34.24
C ALA A 118 19.97 -50.03 33.21
N GLY A 119 20.28 -49.77 31.95
CA GLY A 119 19.93 -50.65 30.83
C GLY A 119 18.46 -50.81 30.44
N THR A 120 18.10 -50.17 29.32
CA THR A 120 17.01 -50.55 28.41
C THR A 120 16.87 -52.07 28.24
N PRO A 121 15.63 -52.59 28.20
CA PRO A 121 15.30 -53.69 27.32
C PRO A 121 14.26 -53.24 26.29
N THR A 122 14.71 -53.28 25.03
CA THR A 122 13.89 -53.38 23.83
C THR A 122 12.93 -54.55 23.94
N GLY A 123 11.64 -54.29 23.74
CA GLY A 123 10.60 -55.32 23.75
C GLY A 123 9.20 -54.78 23.50
N SER A 124 9.01 -53.92 22.49
CA SER A 124 7.65 -53.63 21.99
C SER A 124 7.20 -54.81 21.13
N THR A 125 6.22 -55.55 21.62
CA THR A 125 5.47 -56.52 20.83
C THR A 125 4.64 -55.73 19.82
N ALA A 126 5.05 -55.83 18.55
CA ALA A 126 4.34 -55.28 17.42
C ALA A 126 2.93 -55.86 17.33
N THR A 127 1.93 -55.09 17.74
CA THR A 127 0.60 -55.20 17.13
C THR A 127 0.72 -54.58 15.75
N ALA A 128 0.30 -55.32 14.73
CA ALA A 128 0.37 -54.90 13.34
C ALA A 128 -0.34 -53.54 13.15
N GLU A 129 0.45 -52.47 13.00
CA GLU A 129 -0.06 -51.13 12.68
C GLU A 129 -0.76 -51.21 11.31
N GLU A 130 -2.08 -51.07 11.30
CA GLU A 130 -2.81 -50.84 10.06
C GLU A 130 -2.19 -49.66 9.30
N PRO A 131 -2.12 -49.70 7.95
CA PRO A 131 -1.55 -48.62 7.17
C PRO A 131 -2.24 -47.30 7.52
N ARG A 132 -1.46 -46.29 7.94
CA ARG A 132 -1.97 -44.97 8.33
C ARG A 132 -2.74 -44.36 7.16
N ARG A 133 -4.06 -44.22 7.30
CA ARG A 133 -4.94 -43.61 6.30
C ARG A 133 -5.37 -42.23 6.78
N LEU A 134 -5.40 -41.26 5.86
CA LEU A 134 -5.91 -39.92 6.14
C LEU A 134 -7.45 -39.94 6.11
N TYR A 135 -8.09 -39.48 7.18
CA TYR A 135 -9.55 -39.40 7.32
C TYR A 135 -9.95 -38.14 8.07
N ARG A 136 -11.21 -37.75 8.02
CA ARG A 136 -11.77 -36.66 8.84
C ARG A 136 -12.18 -37.19 10.21
N ASP A 137 -11.52 -36.70 11.25
CA ASP A 137 -11.88 -37.02 12.63
C ASP A 137 -13.08 -36.17 13.07
N MET A 138 -14.24 -36.83 13.19
CA MET A 138 -15.49 -36.17 13.58
C MET A 138 -15.65 -36.05 15.10
N ALA A 139 -14.94 -36.87 15.88
CA ALA A 139 -14.99 -36.82 17.35
C ALA A 139 -14.28 -35.57 17.89
N ASN A 140 -13.17 -35.15 17.26
CA ASN A 140 -12.38 -33.98 17.68
C ASN A 140 -12.58 -32.74 16.79
N ARG A 141 -13.73 -32.63 16.11
CA ARG A 141 -14.00 -31.55 15.14
C ARG A 141 -14.28 -30.20 15.83
N LYS A 142 -13.64 -29.13 15.35
CA LYS A 142 -14.11 -27.74 15.57
C LYS A 142 -14.87 -27.26 14.33
N ILE A 143 -14.23 -27.36 13.17
CA ILE A 143 -14.84 -27.16 11.85
C ILE A 143 -14.52 -28.43 11.05
N ALA A 144 -15.54 -29.08 10.50
CA ALA A 144 -15.44 -30.17 9.50
C ALA A 144 -14.57 -31.42 9.80
N GLY A 145 -13.75 -31.46 10.85
CA GLY A 145 -12.90 -32.61 11.22
C GLY A 145 -11.62 -32.77 10.39
N VAL A 146 -11.33 -31.85 9.45
CA VAL A 146 -10.18 -31.93 8.54
C VAL A 146 -8.85 -31.74 9.27
N ALA A 147 -8.73 -30.66 10.04
CA ALA A 147 -7.51 -30.38 10.81
C ALA A 147 -7.21 -31.47 11.86
N ALA A 148 -8.26 -32.03 12.48
CA ALA A 148 -8.12 -33.15 13.43
C ALA A 148 -7.70 -34.46 12.74
N GLY A 149 -8.19 -34.67 11.52
CA GLY A 149 -7.79 -35.77 10.65
C GLY A 149 -6.32 -35.74 10.23
N ILE A 150 -5.86 -34.59 9.73
CA ILE A 150 -4.45 -34.34 9.38
C ILE A 150 -3.55 -34.50 10.61
N ALA A 151 -4.00 -34.00 11.76
CA ALA A 151 -3.28 -34.10 13.03
C ALA A 151 -3.03 -35.55 13.44
N ARG A 152 -4.02 -36.42 13.25
CA ARG A 152 -3.91 -37.84 13.57
C ARG A 152 -2.97 -38.56 12.60
N TYR A 153 -3.00 -38.20 11.31
CA TYR A 153 -2.11 -38.78 10.31
C TYR A 153 -0.63 -38.48 10.59
N PHE A 154 -0.32 -37.24 10.99
CA PHE A 154 1.04 -36.80 11.31
C PHE A 154 1.44 -37.00 12.79
N ALA A 155 0.54 -37.50 13.64
CA ALA A 155 0.73 -37.58 15.09
C ALA A 155 1.13 -36.24 15.75
N VAL A 156 0.54 -35.13 15.29
CA VAL A 156 0.77 -33.77 15.82
C VAL A 156 -0.48 -33.27 16.54
N ASN A 157 -0.35 -32.39 17.53
CA ASN A 157 -1.51 -31.79 18.21
C ASN A 157 -2.40 -31.01 17.20
N PRO A 158 -3.73 -31.26 17.15
CA PRO A 158 -4.66 -30.59 16.23
C PRO A 158 -4.67 -29.07 16.30
N LEU A 159 -4.23 -28.49 17.42
CA LEU A 159 -4.13 -27.04 17.61
C LEU A 159 -3.11 -26.42 16.64
N TRP A 160 -1.97 -27.06 16.41
CA TRP A 160 -0.93 -26.55 15.52
C TRP A 160 -1.40 -26.50 14.07
N ILE A 161 -2.09 -27.54 13.60
CA ILE A 161 -2.63 -27.56 12.24
C ILE A 161 -3.71 -26.50 12.07
N ARG A 162 -4.52 -26.23 13.10
CA ARG A 162 -5.48 -25.12 13.08
C ARG A 162 -4.79 -23.77 12.98
N LEU A 163 -3.73 -23.55 13.77
CA LEU A 163 -2.94 -22.31 13.73
C LEU A 163 -2.27 -22.10 12.37
N VAL A 164 -1.75 -23.15 11.72
CA VAL A 164 -1.13 -23.04 10.40
C VAL A 164 -2.15 -22.65 9.34
N PHE A 165 -3.33 -23.29 9.30
CA PHE A 165 -4.39 -22.89 8.35
C PHE A 165 -4.89 -21.46 8.61
N LEU A 166 -5.05 -21.06 9.87
CA LEU A 166 -5.44 -19.70 10.24
C LEU A 166 -4.36 -18.67 9.88
N MET A 167 -3.10 -18.96 10.18
CA MET A 167 -1.98 -18.09 9.85
C MET A 167 -1.87 -17.91 8.34
N ALA A 168 -1.97 -19.00 7.56
CA ALA A 168 -1.96 -18.93 6.10
C ALA A 168 -3.13 -18.11 5.54
N LEU A 169 -4.32 -18.19 6.14
CA LEU A 169 -5.50 -17.43 5.72
C LEU A 169 -5.38 -15.92 6.02
N PHE A 170 -4.75 -15.55 7.14
CA PHE A 170 -4.69 -14.17 7.61
C PHE A 170 -3.33 -13.49 7.40
N ILE A 171 -2.30 -14.17 6.90
CA ILE A 171 -0.95 -13.61 6.69
C ILE A 171 -0.98 -12.33 5.84
N ARG A 172 -1.80 -12.28 4.78
CA ARG A 172 -1.87 -11.14 3.85
C ARG A 172 -2.52 -9.89 4.44
N PRO A 173 -3.74 -9.92 5.00
CA PRO A 173 -4.32 -8.74 5.64
C PRO A 173 -3.51 -8.26 6.86
N LEU A 174 -2.71 -9.13 7.46
CA LEU A 174 -1.89 -8.85 8.65
C LEU A 174 -0.55 -8.19 8.32
N LEU A 175 0.12 -8.58 7.23
CA LEU A 175 1.44 -8.06 6.83
C LEU A 175 1.39 -6.99 5.72
N GLY A 176 0.31 -6.94 4.94
CA GLY A 176 0.15 -5.98 3.84
C GLY A 176 0.11 -4.52 4.30
N ASN A 177 -0.47 -4.25 5.47
CA ASN A 177 -0.64 -2.88 5.98
C ASN A 177 0.62 -2.26 6.62
N ILE A 178 1.68 -3.03 6.88
CA ILE A 178 2.86 -2.54 7.61
C ILE A 178 4.07 -2.30 6.70
N PHE A 179 4.30 -3.14 5.68
CA PHE A 179 5.58 -3.15 4.96
C PHE A 179 5.55 -2.58 3.54
N HIS A 180 4.46 -1.96 3.06
CA HIS A 180 4.30 -1.60 1.63
C HIS A 180 4.80 -2.75 0.72
N TYR A 181 4.46 -3.98 1.12
CA TYR A 181 5.02 -5.19 0.54
C TYR A 181 4.14 -5.59 -0.63
N ASP A 182 4.51 -5.17 -1.83
CA ASP A 182 3.88 -5.60 -3.07
C ASP A 182 4.17 -7.10 -3.23
N GLY A 183 3.22 -7.94 -2.82
CA GLY A 183 3.37 -9.39 -2.68
C GLY A 183 3.60 -10.12 -4.01
N HIS A 184 4.74 -9.89 -4.67
CA HIS A 184 5.21 -10.58 -5.86
C HIS A 184 6.10 -11.79 -5.52
N ALA A 185 6.66 -11.86 -4.31
CA ALA A 185 7.60 -12.92 -3.90
C ALA A 185 6.95 -14.31 -3.69
N PHE A 186 5.62 -14.40 -3.57
CA PHE A 186 4.89 -15.66 -3.32
C PHE A 186 3.66 -15.86 -4.21
N ARG A 187 3.62 -15.23 -5.40
CA ARG A 187 2.58 -15.48 -6.40
C ARG A 187 2.98 -16.67 -7.28
N PHE A 188 2.30 -17.80 -7.10
CA PHE A 188 2.17 -18.81 -8.15
C PHE A 188 0.84 -18.57 -8.85
N GLU A 189 0.88 -18.32 -10.16
CA GLU A 189 -0.24 -18.27 -11.13
C GLU A 189 -1.64 -18.09 -10.50
N GLY A 190 -1.96 -16.87 -10.09
CA GLY A 190 -3.35 -16.46 -9.83
C GLY A 190 -3.94 -16.75 -8.45
N PHE A 191 -3.20 -17.32 -7.47
CA PHE A 191 -3.75 -17.58 -6.12
C PHE A 191 -2.88 -17.02 -4.99
N ASP A 192 -3.53 -16.36 -4.03
CA ASP A 192 -2.91 -15.93 -2.76
C ASP A 192 -2.75 -17.11 -1.79
N LEU A 193 -1.72 -17.10 -0.93
CA LEU A 193 -1.43 -18.18 0.03
C LEU A 193 -2.65 -18.53 0.90
N GLY A 194 -3.43 -17.52 1.30
CA GLY A 194 -4.68 -17.70 2.04
C GLY A 194 -5.79 -18.35 1.22
N GLY A 195 -5.86 -18.03 -0.08
CA GLY A 195 -6.78 -18.68 -1.03
C GLY A 195 -6.43 -20.15 -1.24
N ILE A 196 -5.15 -20.48 -1.38
CA ILE A 196 -4.66 -21.86 -1.50
C ILE A 196 -4.98 -22.65 -0.23
N ALA A 197 -4.71 -22.09 0.95
CA ALA A 197 -5.02 -22.75 2.22
C ALA A 197 -6.53 -23.00 2.40
N PHE A 198 -7.37 -22.04 2.01
CA PHE A 198 -8.82 -22.17 2.04
C PHE A 198 -9.33 -23.26 1.08
N LEU A 199 -8.86 -23.24 -0.17
CA LEU A 199 -9.21 -24.25 -1.17
C LEU A 199 -8.72 -25.64 -0.76
N ALA A 200 -7.48 -25.77 -0.27
CA ALA A 200 -6.95 -27.04 0.23
C ALA A 200 -7.81 -27.59 1.39
N TYR A 201 -8.26 -26.72 2.30
CA TYR A 201 -9.15 -27.12 3.39
C TYR A 201 -10.50 -27.64 2.88
N ILE A 202 -11.10 -26.96 1.89
CA ILE A 202 -12.36 -27.39 1.24
C ILE A 202 -12.17 -28.70 0.47
N ILE A 203 -11.07 -28.85 -0.26
CA ILE A 203 -10.74 -30.06 -1.00
C ILE A 203 -10.63 -31.24 -0.03
N PHE A 204 -9.87 -31.09 1.07
CA PHE A 204 -9.78 -32.13 2.09
C PHE A 204 -11.10 -32.37 2.83
N TRP A 205 -11.94 -31.34 2.97
CA TRP A 205 -13.27 -31.50 3.53
C TRP A 205 -14.16 -32.41 2.67
N ILE A 206 -14.10 -32.24 1.35
CA ILE A 206 -14.92 -33.01 0.39
C ILE A 206 -14.32 -34.40 0.16
N ALA A 207 -13.00 -34.51 0.00
CA ALA A 207 -12.34 -35.74 -0.44
C ALA A 207 -12.15 -36.79 0.66
N LEU A 208 -12.05 -36.40 1.93
CA LEU A 208 -11.70 -37.31 3.01
C LEU A 208 -12.93 -38.00 3.64
N PRO A 209 -12.88 -39.33 3.88
CA PRO A 209 -13.96 -40.06 4.52
C PRO A 209 -14.11 -39.68 6.01
N LYS A 210 -15.35 -39.74 6.52
CA LYS A 210 -15.70 -39.40 7.92
C LYS A 210 -15.51 -40.62 8.84
N ARG A 211 -14.91 -40.43 10.01
CA ARG A 211 -14.81 -41.46 11.07
C ARG A 211 -15.29 -40.87 12.41
N TYR A 212 -16.15 -41.59 13.12
CA TYR A 212 -16.85 -41.11 14.32
C TYR A 212 -16.31 -41.70 15.63
N ASP A 213 -15.60 -42.82 15.55
CA ASP A 213 -15.28 -43.67 16.71
C ASP A 213 -13.80 -43.57 17.10
N ALA A 214 -13.14 -42.46 16.72
CA ALA A 214 -11.74 -42.24 17.01
C ALA A 214 -11.56 -41.90 18.50
N THR A 215 -10.88 -42.77 19.25
CA THR A 215 -10.44 -42.48 20.62
C THR A 215 -9.61 -41.19 20.63
N PRO A 216 -9.81 -40.27 21.59
CA PRO A 216 -9.12 -38.98 21.62
C PRO A 216 -7.60 -39.19 21.58
N ALA A 217 -6.89 -38.43 20.74
CA ALA A 217 -5.44 -38.58 20.46
C ALA A 217 -4.51 -38.31 21.66
N ASN A 218 -5.03 -38.21 22.88
CA ASN A 218 -4.35 -37.67 24.05
C ASN A 218 -3.92 -38.78 25.03
N GLU A 219 -3.31 -39.85 24.53
CA GLU A 219 -2.82 -40.97 25.37
C GLU A 219 -1.32 -40.89 25.65
N ASP A 220 -0.80 -39.68 25.90
CA ASP A 220 0.46 -39.53 26.64
C ASP A 220 0.26 -38.52 27.79
N PRO A 221 0.28 -38.96 29.07
CA PRO A 221 0.12 -38.09 30.23
C PRO A 221 1.29 -37.11 30.43
N THR A 222 2.34 -37.23 29.62
CA THR A 222 3.52 -36.36 29.58
C THR A 222 3.38 -35.20 28.58
N PHE A 223 2.32 -35.20 27.75
CA PHE A 223 2.18 -34.22 26.66
C PHE A 223 1.56 -32.91 27.16
N ARG A 224 2.33 -31.82 27.07
CA ARG A 224 1.89 -30.47 27.46
C ARG A 224 0.74 -30.00 26.58
N LYS A 225 -0.29 -29.43 27.21
CA LYS A 225 -1.42 -28.80 26.49
C LYS A 225 -1.39 -27.30 26.73
N LEU A 226 -1.58 -26.51 25.66
CA LEU A 226 -1.62 -25.07 25.76
C LEU A 226 -3.01 -24.62 26.21
N TYR A 227 -3.09 -24.05 27.41
CA TYR A 227 -4.29 -23.40 27.97
C TYR A 227 -4.03 -21.90 28.15
N ARG A 228 -5.10 -21.11 28.32
CA ARG A 228 -4.99 -19.73 28.82
C ARG A 228 -5.24 -19.72 30.33
N ASP A 229 -4.35 -19.08 31.08
CA ASP A 229 -4.43 -18.96 32.54
C ASP A 229 -5.02 -17.58 32.89
N THR A 230 -6.29 -17.57 33.28
CA THR A 230 -7.04 -16.35 33.62
C THR A 230 -6.73 -15.84 35.02
N ASP A 231 -6.21 -16.68 35.91
CA ASP A 231 -6.03 -16.34 37.33
C ASP A 231 -4.73 -15.55 37.52
N THR A 232 -3.67 -15.95 36.81
CA THR A 232 -2.41 -15.17 36.76
C THR A 232 -2.37 -14.17 35.60
N GLY A 233 -3.38 -14.21 34.73
CA GLY A 233 -3.53 -13.40 33.53
C GLY A 233 -4.09 -12.00 33.78
N LYS A 234 -3.48 -10.96 33.18
CA LYS A 234 -4.03 -9.59 33.25
C LYS A 234 -5.12 -9.30 32.22
N VAL A 235 -4.95 -9.80 30.99
CA VAL A 235 -5.88 -9.61 29.87
C VAL A 235 -6.08 -10.97 29.22
N GLY A 236 -7.24 -11.61 29.43
CA GLY A 236 -7.61 -12.87 28.76
C GLY A 236 -6.74 -14.11 29.03
N GLY A 237 -5.63 -14.01 29.77
CA GLY A 237 -4.82 -15.15 30.21
C GLY A 237 -3.84 -15.75 29.19
N VAL A 238 -3.74 -15.18 27.99
CA VAL A 238 -2.97 -15.76 26.87
C VAL A 238 -1.46 -15.73 27.14
N SER A 239 -0.92 -14.61 27.59
CA SER A 239 0.52 -14.50 27.88
C SER A 239 0.96 -15.40 29.03
N ALA A 240 0.12 -15.56 30.05
CA ALA A 240 0.38 -16.44 31.19
C ALA A 240 0.35 -17.91 30.78
N GLY A 241 -0.63 -18.28 29.95
CA GLY A 241 -0.72 -19.61 29.34
C GLY A 241 0.48 -19.98 28.46
N LEU A 242 0.90 -19.07 27.57
CA LEU A 242 2.10 -19.28 26.73
C LEU A 242 3.37 -19.40 27.59
N ALA A 243 3.51 -18.55 28.60
CA ALA A 243 4.65 -18.57 29.50
C ALA A 243 4.75 -19.90 30.27
N ALA A 244 3.63 -20.40 30.81
CA ALA A 244 3.57 -21.68 31.50
C ALA A 244 3.91 -22.86 30.57
N TYR A 245 3.43 -22.83 29.33
CA TYR A 245 3.69 -23.88 28.34
C TYR A 245 5.16 -23.93 27.88
N PHE A 246 5.75 -22.77 27.60
CA PHE A 246 7.15 -22.65 27.15
C PHE A 246 8.17 -22.60 28.30
N LYS A 247 7.73 -22.62 29.56
CA LYS A 247 8.56 -22.44 30.76
C LYS A 247 9.39 -21.13 30.70
N LEU A 248 8.76 -20.06 30.22
CA LEU A 248 9.33 -18.72 30.17
C LEU A 248 8.70 -17.83 31.25
N ASP A 249 9.37 -16.75 31.62
CA ASP A 249 8.77 -15.72 32.46
C ASP A 249 7.60 -15.03 31.71
N VAL A 250 6.46 -14.88 32.39
CA VAL A 250 5.26 -14.20 31.88
C VAL A 250 5.59 -12.78 31.40
N VAL A 251 6.53 -12.10 32.06
CA VAL A 251 6.97 -10.75 31.68
C VAL A 251 7.69 -10.76 30.32
N VAL A 252 8.51 -11.78 30.04
CA VAL A 252 9.22 -11.93 28.76
C VAL A 252 8.22 -12.12 27.62
N VAL A 253 7.21 -12.98 27.81
CA VAL A 253 6.15 -13.19 26.80
C VAL A 253 5.34 -11.92 26.57
N ARG A 254 5.05 -11.14 27.62
CA ARG A 254 4.38 -9.82 27.48
C ARG A 254 5.22 -8.83 26.71
N LEU A 255 6.51 -8.75 27.01
CA LEU A 255 7.44 -7.84 26.33
C LEU A 255 7.56 -8.20 24.85
N LEU A 256 7.61 -9.49 24.53
CA LEU A 256 7.63 -10.00 23.15
C LEU A 256 6.39 -9.54 22.38
N PHE A 257 5.18 -9.65 22.96
CA PHE A 257 3.97 -9.12 22.33
C PHE A 257 4.06 -7.60 22.12
N VAL A 258 4.53 -6.84 23.12
CA VAL A 258 4.69 -5.37 22.98
C VAL A 258 5.69 -5.02 21.88
N VAL A 259 6.84 -5.70 21.81
CA VAL A 259 7.83 -5.50 20.74
C VAL A 259 7.20 -5.78 19.37
N PHE A 260 6.39 -6.84 19.24
CA PHE A 260 5.70 -7.17 18.00
C PHE A 260 4.53 -6.24 17.65
N ILE A 261 4.00 -5.45 18.59
CA ILE A 261 3.09 -4.34 18.27
C ILE A 261 3.87 -3.27 17.47
N PHE A 262 5.09 -2.94 17.89
CA PHE A 262 5.91 -1.91 17.23
C PHE A 262 6.67 -2.42 16.00
N ALA A 263 7.01 -3.70 15.94
CA ALA A 263 7.69 -4.32 14.80
C ALA A 263 6.75 -4.63 13.62
N GLY A 264 5.47 -4.26 13.73
CA GLY A 264 4.53 -4.36 12.63
C GLY A 264 3.10 -4.72 13.00
N GLY A 265 2.57 -4.26 14.13
CA GLY A 265 1.13 -4.28 14.45
C GLY A 265 0.45 -5.65 14.60
N PHE A 266 1.10 -6.76 14.21
CA PHE A 266 0.48 -8.07 14.09
C PHE A 266 0.21 -8.76 15.44
N ALA A 267 0.87 -8.27 16.50
CA ALA A 267 0.71 -8.81 17.84
C ALA A 267 -0.72 -8.71 18.37
N ILE A 268 -1.46 -7.64 18.05
CA ILE A 268 -2.84 -7.42 18.51
C ILE A 268 -3.79 -8.48 17.94
N PRO A 269 -3.92 -8.62 16.60
CA PRO A 269 -4.74 -9.67 16.00
C PRO A 269 -4.30 -11.08 16.40
N LEU A 270 -2.99 -11.37 16.47
CA LEU A 270 -2.50 -12.66 16.95
C LEU A 270 -2.95 -12.96 18.39
N TYR A 271 -2.91 -11.95 19.26
CA TYR A 271 -3.36 -12.07 20.65
C TYR A 271 -4.85 -12.40 20.74
N ILE A 272 -5.69 -11.71 19.95
CA ILE A 272 -7.14 -11.93 19.88
C ILE A 272 -7.44 -13.35 19.36
N ILE A 273 -6.73 -13.80 18.33
CA ILE A 273 -6.88 -15.15 17.77
C ILE A 273 -6.55 -16.22 18.84
N LEU A 274 -5.43 -16.06 19.56
CA LEU A 274 -5.04 -16.97 20.64
C LEU A 274 -6.06 -16.93 21.80
N TRP A 275 -6.63 -15.76 22.10
CA TRP A 275 -7.65 -15.61 23.13
C TRP A 275 -8.94 -16.39 22.79
N ILE A 276 -9.36 -16.38 21.52
CA ILE A 276 -10.55 -17.13 21.05
C ILE A 276 -10.28 -18.63 20.96
N LEU A 277 -9.07 -19.04 20.56
CA LEU A 277 -8.75 -20.45 20.30
C LEU A 277 -8.43 -21.26 21.55
N LEU A 278 -7.77 -20.64 22.53
CA LEU A 278 -7.26 -21.32 23.73
C LEU A 278 -8.36 -21.50 24.79
N PRO A 279 -8.56 -22.74 25.27
CA PRO A 279 -9.46 -22.99 26.39
C PRO A 279 -8.87 -22.44 27.69
N GLU A 280 -9.74 -21.99 28.60
CA GLU A 280 -9.37 -21.54 29.95
C GLU A 280 -8.98 -22.73 30.82
N ALA A 281 -7.87 -22.63 31.56
CA ALA A 281 -7.51 -23.60 32.59
C ALA A 281 -8.30 -23.31 33.87
N LYS A 282 -9.39 -24.04 34.10
CA LYS A 282 -10.26 -23.85 35.27
C LYS A 282 -9.83 -24.72 36.44
N THR A 283 -9.45 -25.96 36.18
CA THR A 283 -9.15 -26.92 37.26
C THR A 283 -7.65 -26.95 37.60
N VAL A 284 -7.32 -27.44 38.78
CA VAL A 284 -5.93 -27.63 39.24
C VAL A 284 -5.21 -28.62 38.31
N SER A 285 -5.91 -29.66 37.86
CA SER A 285 -5.37 -30.63 36.91
C SER A 285 -5.02 -29.99 35.55
N ASP A 286 -5.85 -29.08 35.02
CA ASP A 286 -5.57 -28.36 33.78
C ASP A 286 -4.30 -27.49 33.88
N LYS A 287 -4.07 -26.87 35.05
CA LYS A 287 -2.87 -26.05 35.32
C LYS A 287 -1.59 -26.87 35.45
N MET A 288 -1.68 -28.13 35.87
CA MET A 288 -0.51 -29.04 35.87
C MET A 288 -0.19 -29.54 34.47
N ARG A 289 -1.25 -29.85 33.70
CA ARG A 289 -1.12 -30.27 32.29
C ARG A 289 -0.52 -29.19 31.38
N MET A 290 -0.72 -27.89 31.69
CA MET A 290 -0.08 -26.81 30.93
C MET A 290 1.43 -26.67 31.21
N ARG A 291 1.86 -26.91 32.47
CA ARG A 291 3.27 -26.85 32.88
C ARG A 291 4.05 -28.12 32.50
N GLY A 292 3.32 -29.20 32.23
CA GLY A 292 3.87 -30.52 31.92
C GLY A 292 4.26 -31.31 33.16
N ASP A 293 3.64 -31.00 34.29
CA ASP A 293 3.84 -31.69 35.56
C ASP A 293 2.88 -32.89 35.62
N ALA A 294 3.32 -33.99 36.23
CA ALA A 294 2.48 -35.19 36.38
C ALA A 294 1.33 -34.90 37.35
N VAL A 295 0.10 -35.28 36.99
CA VAL A 295 -1.08 -35.19 37.86
C VAL A 295 -1.05 -36.36 38.87
N THR A 296 -0.14 -36.24 39.85
CA THR A 296 0.00 -37.15 40.99
C THR A 296 -0.42 -36.44 42.27
N LEU A 297 -0.71 -37.19 43.34
CA LEU A 297 -1.03 -36.59 44.63
C LEU A 297 0.09 -35.65 45.13
N SER A 298 1.36 -36.03 44.91
CA SER A 298 2.54 -35.20 45.23
C SER A 298 2.62 -33.91 44.41
N GLY A 299 2.24 -33.94 43.13
CA GLY A 299 2.21 -32.76 42.28
C GLY A 299 1.15 -31.76 42.74
N ILE A 300 -0.04 -32.28 43.09
CA ILE A 300 -1.18 -31.51 43.60
C ILE A 300 -0.87 -30.87 44.95
N ASP A 301 -0.36 -31.63 45.91
CA ASP A 301 0.00 -31.10 47.23
C ASP A 301 1.10 -30.03 47.16
N ASN A 302 2.21 -30.29 46.44
CA ASN A 302 3.30 -29.32 46.33
C ASN A 302 2.86 -28.02 45.63
N THR A 303 1.96 -28.10 44.66
CA THR A 303 1.40 -26.90 43.99
C THR A 303 0.44 -26.13 44.91
N LEU A 304 -0.30 -26.83 45.78
CA LEU A 304 -1.18 -26.20 46.76
C LEU A 304 -0.36 -25.58 47.91
N ARG A 305 0.65 -26.27 48.44
CA ARG A 305 1.57 -25.74 49.46
C ARG A 305 2.35 -24.54 48.91
N SER A 306 2.90 -24.61 47.70
CA SER A 306 3.63 -23.48 47.09
C SER A 306 2.76 -22.25 46.76
N ASN A 307 1.45 -22.42 46.54
CA ASN A 307 0.52 -21.29 46.34
C ASN A 307 -0.14 -20.81 47.65
N ALA A 308 -0.30 -21.67 48.67
CA ALA A 308 -0.98 -21.35 49.93
C ALA A 308 -0.20 -20.39 50.85
N PHE A 309 1.11 -20.20 50.63
CA PHE A 309 1.93 -19.26 51.40
C PHE A 309 1.92 -17.81 50.87
N THR A 310 0.85 -17.38 50.19
CA THR A 310 0.70 -15.97 49.74
C THR A 310 -0.52 -15.23 50.28
N ASP A 311 -1.26 -15.80 51.22
CA ASP A 311 -2.38 -15.12 51.90
C ASP A 311 -2.01 -14.77 53.35
N GLU A 312 -1.37 -13.62 53.58
CA GLU A 312 -1.49 -12.92 54.87
C GLU A 312 -2.79 -12.09 54.87
N PRO A 313 -3.75 -12.38 55.77
CA PRO A 313 -4.95 -11.57 55.92
C PRO A 313 -4.65 -10.40 56.87
N GLY A 314 -4.07 -9.32 56.32
CA GLY A 314 -3.52 -8.28 57.20
C GLY A 314 -3.24 -6.91 56.62
N ALA A 315 -3.94 -6.45 55.58
CA ALA A 315 -4.23 -5.02 55.38
C ALA A 315 -5.01 -4.82 54.08
N VAL A 316 -6.30 -4.46 54.17
CA VAL A 316 -6.90 -3.26 53.57
C VAL A 316 -8.41 -3.36 53.80
N ALA A 317 -8.90 -2.66 54.82
CA ALA A 317 -10.18 -1.96 54.77
C ALA A 317 -10.22 -0.94 55.92
N GLY A 318 -10.01 0.34 55.60
CA GLY A 318 -9.97 1.39 56.61
C GLY A 318 -9.81 2.80 56.04
N ASN A 319 -10.77 3.20 55.20
CA ASN A 319 -11.32 4.55 55.03
C ASN A 319 -10.42 5.77 54.69
N GLY A 320 -10.85 6.50 53.64
CA GLY A 320 -10.68 7.96 53.53
C GLY A 320 -9.37 8.47 52.92
N ASN A 321 -9.44 8.93 51.66
CA ASN A 321 -8.49 9.83 50.98
C ASN A 321 -6.98 9.56 51.17
N ARG A 322 -6.42 8.67 50.33
CA ARG A 322 -4.98 8.69 50.04
C ARG A 322 -4.75 8.87 48.54
N PRO A 323 -3.92 9.86 48.12
CA PRO A 323 -3.79 10.25 46.72
C PRO A 323 -3.12 9.16 45.88
N LEU A 324 -3.59 9.01 44.64
CA LEU A 324 -3.21 8.04 43.60
C LEU A 324 -1.69 7.93 43.29
N GLY A 325 -0.86 8.80 43.87
CA GLY A 325 0.56 8.96 43.56
C GLY A 325 1.47 7.84 44.08
N MET A 326 1.18 7.20 45.22
CA MET A 326 2.09 6.19 45.78
C MET A 326 1.88 4.77 45.24
N PHE A 327 0.70 4.45 44.69
CA PHE A 327 0.45 3.17 44.02
C PHE A 327 1.15 3.09 42.66
N LEU A 328 1.25 4.23 41.97
CA LEU A 328 2.11 4.39 40.79
C LEU A 328 3.58 4.21 41.16
N GLU A 329 4.01 4.64 42.35
CA GLU A 329 5.42 4.63 42.74
C GLU A 329 5.98 3.23 43.05
N ASP A 330 5.21 2.35 43.69
CA ASP A 330 5.59 0.93 43.87
C ASP A 330 5.50 0.13 42.56
N LEU A 331 4.53 0.46 41.70
CA LEU A 331 4.45 -0.10 40.35
C LEU A 331 5.66 0.35 39.50
N PHE A 332 6.02 1.64 39.54
CA PHE A 332 7.17 2.19 38.83
C PHE A 332 8.50 1.67 39.36
N ARG A 333 8.62 1.38 40.67
CA ARG A 333 9.86 0.85 41.27
C ARG A 333 10.19 -0.56 40.76
N ASN A 334 9.18 -1.42 40.58
CA ASN A 334 9.32 -2.76 39.99
C ASN A 334 9.33 -2.76 38.45
N LEU A 335 8.74 -1.74 37.81
CA LEU A 335 8.77 -1.59 36.34
C LEU A 335 10.01 -0.82 35.84
N ARG A 336 10.78 -0.16 36.71
CA ARG A 336 11.98 0.63 36.35
C ARG A 336 13.02 -0.15 35.53
N PRO A 337 13.41 -1.40 35.87
CA PRO A 337 14.34 -2.17 35.03
C PRO A 337 13.73 -2.51 33.66
N LEU A 338 12.42 -2.77 33.59
CA LEU A 338 11.70 -3.07 32.35
C LEU A 338 11.53 -1.82 31.45
N LEU A 339 11.18 -0.67 32.02
CA LEU A 339 11.06 0.61 31.34
C LEU A 339 12.43 1.09 30.82
N ASN A 340 13.49 0.88 31.59
CA ASN A 340 14.86 1.17 31.14
C ASN A 340 15.30 0.23 30.01
N PHE A 341 14.84 -1.04 30.03
CA PHE A 341 15.09 -2.00 28.96
C PHE A 341 14.31 -1.64 27.68
N ILE A 342 13.01 -1.37 27.78
CA ILE A 342 12.14 -0.96 26.65
C ILE A 342 12.61 0.38 26.09
N GLY A 343 12.89 1.38 26.93
CA GLY A 343 13.45 2.65 26.51
C GLY A 343 14.82 2.51 25.85
N SER A 344 15.67 1.59 26.33
CA SER A 344 16.95 1.28 25.68
C SER A 344 16.75 0.59 24.33
N ALA A 345 15.79 -0.32 24.21
CA ALA A 345 15.48 -1.02 22.97
C ALA A 345 14.90 -0.07 21.90
N ILE A 346 13.92 0.76 22.27
CA ILE A 346 13.34 1.79 21.39
C ILE A 346 14.42 2.76 20.93
N ARG A 347 15.29 3.20 21.84
CA ARG A 347 16.41 4.09 21.49
C ARG A 347 17.38 3.45 20.50
N ILE A 348 17.77 2.19 20.73
CA ILE A 348 18.67 1.47 19.82
C ILE A 348 18.01 1.31 18.45
N PHE A 349 16.74 0.90 18.42
CA PHE A 349 15.99 0.73 17.18
C PHE A 349 15.86 2.04 16.38
N ALA A 350 15.39 3.12 17.03
CA ALA A 350 15.28 4.44 16.41
C ALA A 350 16.66 4.96 15.95
N GLY A 351 17.72 4.69 16.71
CA GLY A 351 19.08 5.06 16.36
C GLY A 351 19.57 4.34 15.11
N VAL A 352 19.40 3.02 15.03
CA VAL A 352 19.77 2.22 13.84
C VAL A 352 18.97 2.69 12.61
N MET A 353 17.66 2.91 12.76
CA MET A 353 16.81 3.37 11.66
C MET A 353 17.26 4.73 11.11
N LEU A 354 17.51 5.71 11.99
CA LEU A 354 18.02 7.02 11.58
C LEU A 354 19.41 6.96 10.93
N VAL A 355 20.28 6.06 11.41
CA VAL A 355 21.60 5.84 10.79
C VAL A 355 21.47 5.27 9.39
N ILE A 356 20.62 4.27 9.18
CA ILE A 356 20.40 3.67 7.85
C ILE A 356 19.83 4.73 6.91
N ILE A 357 18.78 5.44 7.31
CA ILE A 357 18.15 6.50 6.49
C ILE A 357 19.17 7.59 6.16
N GLY A 358 19.85 8.15 7.16
CA GLY A 358 20.84 9.21 6.96
C GLY A 358 22.01 8.78 6.08
N PHE A 359 22.51 7.54 6.25
CA PHE A 359 23.58 6.99 5.42
C PHE A 359 23.12 6.78 3.97
N SER A 360 21.96 6.16 3.77
CA SER A 360 21.38 5.95 2.44
C SER A 360 21.14 7.27 1.70
N LEU A 361 20.67 8.32 2.38
CA LEU A 361 20.49 9.63 1.78
C LEU A 361 21.83 10.28 1.38
N VAL A 362 22.82 10.28 2.27
CA VAL A 362 24.16 10.84 1.96
C VAL A 362 24.79 10.12 0.76
N VAL A 363 24.78 8.78 0.78
CA VAL A 363 25.33 7.98 -0.31
C VAL A 363 24.55 8.19 -1.60
N GLY A 364 23.21 8.16 -1.53
CA GLY A 364 22.34 8.35 -2.69
C GLY A 364 22.53 9.70 -3.37
N ILE A 365 22.55 10.79 -2.59
CA ILE A 365 22.77 12.15 -3.12
C ILE A 365 24.18 12.28 -3.72
N THR A 366 25.19 11.67 -3.10
CA THR A 366 26.57 11.69 -3.62
C THR A 366 26.68 10.92 -4.94
N ILE A 367 26.10 9.73 -5.02
CA ILE A 367 26.07 8.93 -6.26
C ILE A 367 25.30 9.68 -7.35
N ALA A 368 24.15 10.28 -7.02
CA ALA A 368 23.36 11.05 -7.97
C ALA A 368 24.15 12.24 -8.55
N LEU A 369 24.89 12.98 -7.72
CA LEU A 369 25.75 14.08 -8.19
C LEU A 369 26.89 13.56 -9.08
N VAL A 370 27.60 12.51 -8.65
CA VAL A 370 28.73 11.95 -9.40
C VAL A 370 28.28 11.38 -10.75
N ALA A 371 27.15 10.66 -10.76
CA ALA A 371 26.54 10.12 -11.97
C ALA A 371 26.03 11.25 -12.88
N GLY A 372 25.36 12.25 -12.30
CA GLY A 372 24.88 13.43 -13.02
C GLY A 372 26.01 14.22 -13.68
N LEU A 373 27.18 14.32 -13.04
CA LEU A 373 28.36 14.96 -13.64
C LEU A 373 29.03 14.14 -14.75
N GLY A 374 28.56 12.93 -15.03
CA GLY A 374 29.09 12.06 -16.09
C GLY A 374 30.47 11.49 -15.76
N TRP A 375 30.86 11.44 -14.48
CA TRP A 375 32.16 10.87 -14.06
C TRP A 375 32.17 9.33 -14.12
N ILE A 376 31.00 8.72 -14.24
CA ILE A 376 30.83 7.29 -14.44
C ILE A 376 30.53 7.08 -15.93
N PRO A 377 31.31 6.27 -16.68
CA PRO A 377 31.12 6.12 -18.14
C PRO A 377 29.69 5.74 -18.54
N GLU A 378 29.07 4.83 -17.79
CA GLU A 378 27.69 4.38 -18.03
C GLU A 378 26.62 5.44 -17.72
N SER A 379 26.96 6.48 -16.95
CA SER A 379 26.00 7.52 -16.55
C SER A 379 25.76 8.57 -17.63
N GLN A 380 26.50 8.52 -18.75
CA GLN A 380 26.26 9.37 -19.92
C GLN A 380 24.91 9.11 -20.60
N ASN A 381 24.29 7.96 -20.30
CA ASN A 381 22.95 7.60 -20.76
C ASN A 381 21.82 8.08 -19.82
N ILE A 382 22.15 8.76 -18.72
CA ILE A 382 21.13 9.34 -17.84
C ILE A 382 20.60 10.61 -18.49
N VAL A 383 19.36 10.56 -18.96
CA VAL A 383 18.66 11.70 -19.57
C VAL A 383 17.68 12.30 -18.56
N LEU A 384 17.66 13.63 -18.46
CA LEU A 384 16.72 14.38 -17.63
C LEU A 384 15.79 15.18 -18.56
N GLY A 385 14.55 14.72 -18.72
CA GLY A 385 13.70 15.19 -19.82
C GLY A 385 14.29 14.74 -21.15
N ASP A 386 14.62 15.69 -22.02
CA ASP A 386 15.20 15.43 -23.34
C ASP A 386 16.71 15.69 -23.42
N VAL A 387 17.36 16.06 -22.32
CA VAL A 387 18.78 16.44 -22.33
C VAL A 387 19.59 15.51 -21.43
N PRO A 388 20.76 15.02 -21.87
CA PRO A 388 21.67 14.27 -21.00
C PRO A 388 22.02 15.06 -19.73
N ALA A 389 21.91 14.40 -18.56
CA ALA A 389 22.06 15.04 -17.26
C ALA A 389 23.42 15.76 -17.10
N TYR A 390 24.47 15.23 -17.71
CA TYR A 390 25.81 15.84 -17.65
C TYR A 390 25.92 17.15 -18.44
N ILE A 391 25.12 17.34 -19.49
CA ILE A 391 25.09 18.58 -20.28
C ILE A 391 24.34 19.68 -19.52
N LEU A 392 23.23 19.30 -18.86
CA LEU A 392 22.50 20.18 -17.96
C LEU A 392 23.36 20.61 -16.78
N LEU A 393 24.00 19.65 -16.09
CA LEU A 393 24.79 19.93 -14.90
C LEU A 393 26.09 20.70 -15.20
N ARG A 394 26.66 20.58 -16.40
CA ARG A 394 27.75 21.44 -16.88
C ARG A 394 27.34 22.90 -17.08
N GLY A 395 26.04 23.16 -17.29
CA GLY A 395 25.51 24.52 -17.38
C GLY A 395 25.65 25.31 -16.08
N PHE A 396 25.86 24.64 -14.95
CA PHE A 396 26.05 25.22 -13.63
C PHE A 396 27.52 25.48 -13.32
N SER A 397 27.77 26.58 -12.61
CA SER A 397 29.09 26.85 -12.06
C SER A 397 29.46 25.83 -10.98
N PHE A 398 30.75 25.58 -10.78
CA PHE A 398 31.23 24.70 -9.72
C PHE A 398 30.66 25.10 -8.35
N TRP A 399 30.72 26.39 -7.97
CA TRP A 399 30.18 26.86 -6.70
C TRP A 399 28.67 26.57 -6.54
N SER A 400 27.88 26.71 -7.61
CA SER A 400 26.45 26.41 -7.56
C SER A 400 26.18 24.93 -7.26
N LEU A 401 26.98 24.02 -7.84
CA LEU A 401 26.88 22.59 -7.56
C LEU A 401 27.17 22.28 -6.07
N PHE A 402 28.16 22.93 -5.46
CA PHE A 402 28.43 22.79 -4.02
C PHE A 402 27.30 23.34 -3.16
N ALA A 403 26.68 24.44 -3.59
CA ALA A 403 25.56 25.02 -2.86
C ALA A 403 24.36 24.07 -2.86
N PHE A 404 23.97 23.53 -4.02
CA PHE A 404 22.87 22.55 -4.11
C PHE A 404 23.19 21.25 -3.37
N TYR A 405 24.42 20.75 -3.52
CA TYR A 405 24.87 19.56 -2.81
C TYR A 405 24.84 19.76 -1.29
N GLY A 406 25.34 20.89 -0.79
CA GLY A 406 25.29 21.22 0.64
C GLY A 406 23.86 21.36 1.16
N MET A 407 22.97 21.98 0.38
CA MET A 407 21.54 22.13 0.72
C MET A 407 20.87 20.77 0.94
N ALA A 408 21.22 19.75 0.14
CA ALA A 408 20.65 18.40 0.20
C ALA A 408 21.37 17.47 1.21
N VAL A 409 22.70 17.50 1.27
CA VAL A 409 23.50 16.55 2.08
C VAL A 409 23.61 16.96 3.54
N ILE A 410 23.60 18.25 3.88
CA ILE A 410 23.75 18.70 5.28
C ILE A 410 22.58 18.19 6.17
N PRO A 411 21.30 18.27 5.76
CA PRO A 411 20.20 17.67 6.52
C PRO A 411 20.35 16.15 6.65
N ALA A 412 20.72 15.45 5.59
CA ALA A 412 20.97 14.00 5.62
C ALA A 412 22.09 13.65 6.62
N LEU A 413 23.19 14.43 6.63
CA LEU A 413 24.27 14.28 7.59
C LEU A 413 23.81 14.57 9.04
N ALA A 414 22.96 15.58 9.25
CA ALA A 414 22.39 15.87 10.55
C ALA A 414 21.50 14.72 11.07
N THR A 415 20.70 14.09 10.19
CA THR A 415 19.91 12.89 10.56
C THR A 415 20.80 11.70 10.92
N LEU A 416 21.86 11.46 10.14
CA LEU A 416 22.86 10.42 10.40
C LEU A 416 23.55 10.63 11.76
N LEU A 417 24.04 11.84 12.04
CA LEU A 417 24.71 12.18 13.29
C LEU A 417 23.75 12.11 14.49
N SER A 418 22.48 12.45 14.29
CA SER A 418 21.44 12.29 15.31
C SER A 418 21.20 10.82 15.63
N GLY A 419 21.14 9.95 14.60
CA GLY A 419 21.05 8.50 14.77
C GLY A 419 22.26 7.91 15.52
N ILE A 420 23.48 8.30 15.12
CA ILE A 420 24.73 7.87 15.80
C ILE A 420 24.74 8.36 17.26
N GLY A 421 24.32 9.60 17.51
CA GLY A 421 24.24 10.14 18.88
C GLY A 421 23.27 9.35 19.76
N LEU A 422 22.15 8.92 19.19
CA LEU A 422 21.15 8.11 19.87
C LEU A 422 21.69 6.71 20.24
N LEU A 423 22.52 6.11 19.38
CA LEU A 423 23.19 4.82 19.62
C LEU A 423 24.32 4.91 20.66
N LEU A 424 25.16 5.94 20.56
CA LEU A 424 26.32 6.13 21.44
C LEU A 424 25.95 6.68 22.82
N ARG A 425 24.65 6.88 23.10
CA ARG A 425 24.14 7.50 24.34
C ARG A 425 24.80 8.84 24.67
N ARG A 426 25.31 9.54 23.65
CA ARG A 426 25.97 10.85 23.76
C ARG A 426 25.52 11.71 22.61
N THR A 427 25.23 12.99 22.86
CA THR A 427 24.89 13.92 21.80
C THR A 427 26.13 14.21 20.96
N VAL A 428 26.27 13.53 19.83
CA VAL A 428 27.31 13.85 18.82
C VAL A 428 27.03 15.23 18.22
N LEU A 429 25.75 15.58 18.07
CA LEU A 429 25.29 16.92 17.69
C LEU A 429 25.30 17.85 18.92
N THR A 430 26.48 18.33 19.30
CA THR A 430 26.60 19.37 20.31
C THR A 430 25.99 20.69 19.82
N ARG A 431 25.69 21.63 20.71
CA ARG A 431 25.15 22.94 20.32
C ARG A 431 26.03 23.63 19.28
N THR A 432 27.35 23.53 19.40
CA THR A 432 28.30 24.09 18.44
C THR A 432 28.22 23.39 17.10
N VAL A 433 28.24 22.04 17.06
CA VAL A 433 28.14 21.27 15.81
C VAL A 433 26.80 21.50 15.13
N GLY A 434 25.70 21.52 15.89
CA GLY A 434 24.36 21.79 15.37
C GLY A 434 24.23 23.20 14.78
N LEU A 435 24.73 24.23 15.46
CA LEU A 435 24.74 25.59 14.94
C LEU A 435 25.68 25.74 13.72
N SER A 436 26.82 25.04 13.70
CA SER A 436 27.70 25.00 12.53
C SER A 436 27.04 24.34 11.33
N LEU A 437 26.36 23.20 11.51
CA LEU A 437 25.62 22.54 10.43
C LEU A 437 24.45 23.40 9.94
N LEU A 438 23.70 24.03 10.85
CA LEU A 438 22.62 24.96 10.50
C LEU A 438 23.17 26.16 9.72
N GLY A 439 24.28 26.76 10.18
CA GLY A 439 24.92 27.88 9.50
C GLY A 439 25.43 27.52 8.11
N LEU A 440 26.04 26.35 7.95
CA LEU A 440 26.46 25.83 6.65
C LEU A 440 25.27 25.55 5.73
N TRP A 441 24.19 24.98 6.26
CA TRP A 441 22.97 24.72 5.48
C TRP A 441 22.33 26.03 5.00
N LEU A 442 22.21 27.04 5.87
CA LEU A 442 21.71 28.36 5.49
C LEU A 442 22.61 29.02 4.44
N LEU A 443 23.93 28.89 4.56
CA LEU A 443 24.86 29.37 3.54
C LEU A 443 24.67 28.65 2.20
N SER A 444 24.43 27.34 2.21
CA SER A 444 24.08 26.56 1.03
C SER A 444 22.74 26.98 0.41
N VAL A 445 21.74 27.31 1.22
CA VAL A 445 20.44 27.83 0.75
C VAL A 445 20.60 29.20 0.07
N VAL A 446 21.35 30.11 0.68
CA VAL A 446 21.66 31.42 0.07
C VAL A 446 22.47 31.24 -1.22
N GLY A 447 23.49 30.38 -1.20
CA GLY A 447 24.29 30.06 -2.38
C GLY A 447 23.46 29.45 -3.51
N SER A 448 22.50 28.58 -3.18
CA SER A 448 21.59 27.96 -4.15
C SER A 448 20.63 28.98 -4.76
N SER A 449 20.17 29.95 -3.96
CA SER A 449 19.32 31.05 -4.42
C SER A 449 20.09 31.98 -5.38
N MET A 450 21.32 32.33 -5.03
CA MET A 450 22.22 33.10 -5.91
C MET A 450 22.57 32.33 -7.19
N ALA A 451 22.80 31.02 -7.08
CA ALA A 451 23.05 30.16 -8.23
C ALA A 451 21.86 30.13 -9.19
N PHE A 452 20.63 30.08 -8.68
CA PHE A 452 19.43 30.14 -9.49
C PHE A 452 19.30 31.48 -10.24
N ALA A 453 19.55 32.60 -9.55
CA ALA A 453 19.56 33.92 -10.20
C ALA A 453 20.65 34.03 -11.28
N ALA A 454 21.85 33.51 -11.01
CA ALA A 454 22.95 33.49 -11.98
C ALA A 454 22.64 32.58 -13.19
N LEU A 455 21.99 31.43 -12.95
CA LEU A 455 21.52 30.57 -14.02
C LEU A 455 20.49 31.30 -14.88
N SER A 456 19.47 31.91 -14.26
CA SER A 456 18.42 32.67 -14.97
C SER A 456 19.00 33.78 -15.85
N HIS A 457 20.02 34.49 -15.38
CA HIS A 457 20.71 35.50 -16.18
C HIS A 457 21.31 34.93 -17.48
N ASN A 458 21.80 33.69 -17.47
CA ASN A 458 22.38 33.03 -18.65
C ASN A 458 21.34 32.62 -19.72
N PHE A 459 20.04 32.83 -19.46
CA PHE A 459 18.96 32.50 -20.38
C PHE A 459 18.18 33.74 -20.87
N GLN A 460 18.68 34.95 -20.61
CA GLN A 460 17.95 36.19 -20.90
C GLN A 460 17.96 36.60 -22.38
N ASN A 461 19.10 36.42 -23.06
CA ASN A 461 19.27 36.86 -24.45
C ASN A 461 19.42 35.65 -25.37
N GLN A 462 18.90 35.75 -26.59
CA GLN A 462 19.08 34.76 -27.65
C GLN A 462 20.09 35.28 -28.66
N GLY A 463 20.87 34.38 -29.26
CA GLY A 463 21.81 34.71 -30.31
C GLY A 463 21.84 33.61 -31.37
N GLU A 464 21.86 34.04 -32.63
CA GLU A 464 21.84 33.15 -33.79
C GLU A 464 23.13 33.25 -34.60
N GLN A 465 23.55 32.12 -35.19
CA GLN A 465 24.66 32.04 -36.12
C GLN A 465 24.27 31.21 -37.34
N THR A 466 24.39 31.81 -38.52
CA THR A 466 24.15 31.12 -39.79
C THR A 466 25.44 30.57 -40.40
N GLN A 467 25.43 29.32 -40.85
CA GLN A 467 26.49 28.69 -41.62
C GLN A 467 25.93 28.16 -42.95
N VAL A 468 26.43 28.69 -44.05
CA VAL A 468 25.99 28.30 -45.41
C VAL A 468 26.86 27.14 -45.93
N GLN A 469 26.24 26.00 -46.22
CA GLN A 469 26.89 24.85 -46.87
C GLN A 469 26.39 24.72 -48.32
N ARG A 470 27.28 24.82 -49.32
CA ARG A 470 26.94 24.74 -50.74
C ARG A 470 27.31 23.37 -51.33
N PHE A 471 26.47 22.82 -52.20
CA PHE A 471 26.64 21.49 -52.82
C PHE A 471 26.77 21.54 -54.36
N PRO A 472 27.94 21.93 -54.91
CA PRO A 472 28.12 22.25 -56.34
C PRO A 472 28.06 21.07 -57.32
N ALA A 473 28.10 19.82 -56.84
CA ALA A 473 28.22 18.62 -57.68
C ALA A 473 26.89 17.90 -58.00
N LEU A 474 25.74 18.48 -57.66
CA LEU A 474 24.42 17.84 -57.85
C LEU A 474 23.86 18.07 -59.28
N ALA A 475 24.50 17.44 -60.27
CA ALA A 475 24.16 17.56 -61.69
C ALA A 475 23.01 16.66 -62.15
N ALA A 476 22.52 15.76 -61.29
CA ALA A 476 21.44 14.85 -61.66
C ALA A 476 20.12 15.60 -61.99
N PRO A 477 19.32 15.05 -62.93
CA PRO A 477 18.02 15.61 -63.30
C PRO A 477 16.98 15.50 -62.17
N THR A 478 17.11 14.48 -61.31
CA THR A 478 16.28 14.27 -60.13
C THR A 478 17.15 14.19 -58.89
N LEU A 479 16.81 14.99 -57.88
CA LEU A 479 17.48 15.01 -56.57
C LEU A 479 16.72 14.11 -55.58
N PHE A 480 17.42 13.36 -54.75
CA PHE A 480 16.87 12.55 -53.68
C PHE A 480 17.24 13.16 -52.32
N LEU A 481 16.24 13.52 -51.53
CA LEU A 481 16.42 14.00 -50.16
C LEU A 481 16.09 12.86 -49.20
N ASP A 482 17.05 12.56 -48.34
CA ASP A 482 16.96 11.43 -47.42
C ASP A 482 17.33 11.88 -46.01
N THR A 483 16.87 11.16 -45.00
CA THR A 483 17.23 11.41 -43.62
C THR A 483 17.92 10.18 -43.02
N ARG A 484 18.82 10.42 -42.09
CA ARG A 484 19.48 9.41 -41.30
C ARG A 484 19.00 9.56 -39.87
N SER A 485 18.29 8.54 -39.39
CA SER A 485 17.85 8.52 -38.01
C SER A 485 19.02 8.39 -37.04
N MET A 486 19.07 9.29 -36.06
CA MET A 486 19.97 9.24 -34.93
C MET A 486 19.19 8.75 -33.70
N ASP A 487 19.68 7.70 -33.01
CA ASP A 487 19.10 7.17 -31.76
C ASP A 487 19.20 8.20 -30.61
N ARG A 488 18.38 9.26 -30.61
CA ARG A 488 18.44 10.37 -29.65
C ARG A 488 17.04 10.88 -29.25
N SER A 489 17.00 11.65 -28.17
CA SER A 489 15.77 12.17 -27.55
C SER A 489 15.15 13.33 -28.33
N SER A 490 13.84 13.52 -28.14
CA SER A 490 12.97 14.50 -28.82
C SER A 490 13.44 15.96 -28.75
N GLY A 491 14.23 16.34 -27.75
CA GLY A 491 14.70 17.73 -27.58
C GLY A 491 15.90 18.13 -28.45
N GLN A 492 16.33 17.28 -29.39
CA GLN A 492 17.42 17.59 -30.35
C GLN A 492 16.93 17.66 -31.80
N ASN A 493 15.62 17.77 -32.00
CA ASN A 493 15.01 17.83 -33.33
C ASN A 493 15.59 19.00 -34.13
N VAL A 494 15.74 18.76 -35.43
CA VAL A 494 16.22 19.75 -36.37
C VAL A 494 15.07 20.16 -37.27
N ASP A 495 14.78 21.46 -37.30
CA ASP A 495 13.64 21.98 -38.02
C ASP A 495 14.04 22.36 -39.46
N VAL A 496 13.18 22.11 -40.44
CA VAL A 496 13.53 22.25 -41.86
C VAL A 496 12.53 23.11 -42.60
N GLU A 497 13.04 24.13 -43.28
CA GLU A 497 12.29 25.00 -44.18
C GLU A 497 12.90 24.93 -45.58
N PHE A 498 12.05 24.95 -46.61
CA PHE A 498 12.50 25.01 -48.00
C PHE A 498 12.38 26.42 -48.57
N VAL A 499 13.41 26.86 -49.28
CA VAL A 499 13.40 28.15 -49.99
C VAL A 499 13.76 27.94 -51.45
N ALA A 500 13.05 28.63 -52.32
CA ALA A 500 13.24 28.53 -53.75
C ALA A 500 14.46 29.34 -54.22
N ALA A 501 15.52 28.64 -54.64
CA ALA A 501 16.68 29.21 -55.29
C ALA A 501 16.42 29.48 -56.79
N ASP A 502 17.15 30.45 -57.35
CA ASP A 502 17.09 30.76 -58.78
C ASP A 502 17.43 29.51 -59.62
N SER A 503 16.82 29.39 -60.80
CA SER A 503 16.89 28.20 -61.68
C SER A 503 18.31 27.78 -62.13
N ALA A 504 19.34 28.57 -61.82
CA ALA A 504 20.74 28.32 -62.13
C ALA A 504 21.65 28.17 -60.89
N GLN A 505 21.09 28.27 -59.68
CA GLN A 505 21.87 28.21 -58.44
C GLN A 505 22.08 26.76 -57.94
N VAL A 506 23.22 26.59 -57.28
CA VAL A 506 23.64 25.37 -56.60
C VAL A 506 22.78 25.15 -55.35
N VAL A 507 22.38 23.91 -55.07
CA VAL A 507 21.68 23.58 -53.81
C VAL A 507 22.54 23.99 -52.63
N SER A 508 21.99 24.78 -51.71
CA SER A 508 22.65 25.19 -50.48
C SER A 508 21.76 24.94 -49.28
N VAL A 509 22.39 24.68 -48.14
CA VAL A 509 21.70 24.50 -46.86
C VAL A 509 22.29 25.52 -45.90
N ASP A 510 21.45 26.43 -45.43
CA ASP A 510 21.81 27.38 -44.39
C ASP A 510 21.46 26.74 -43.04
N LYS A 511 22.49 26.55 -42.22
CA LYS A 511 22.34 26.02 -40.86
C LYS A 511 22.28 27.20 -39.90
N ILE A 512 21.12 27.43 -39.28
CA ILE A 512 20.88 28.51 -38.34
C ILE A 512 20.94 27.89 -36.94
N PHE A 513 22.07 28.10 -36.26
CA PHE A 513 22.28 27.67 -34.89
C PHE A 513 21.78 28.77 -33.95
N SER A 514 20.91 28.43 -33.01
CA SER A 514 20.39 29.34 -31.98
C SER A 514 20.80 28.83 -30.60
N SER A 515 21.09 29.75 -29.67
CA SER A 515 21.18 29.43 -28.25
C SER A 515 20.90 30.67 -27.40
N LYS A 516 20.68 30.47 -26.10
CA LYS A 516 20.53 31.53 -25.10
C LYS A 516 21.85 31.84 -24.37
N GLY A 517 21.96 33.05 -23.83
CA GLY A 517 23.14 33.51 -23.12
C GLY A 517 22.86 34.73 -22.25
N ALA A 518 23.86 35.09 -21.44
CA ALA A 518 23.84 36.32 -20.65
C ALA A 518 23.87 37.58 -21.54
N THR A 519 24.52 37.48 -22.70
CA THR A 519 24.55 38.53 -23.72
C THR A 519 24.35 37.90 -25.10
N GLU A 520 23.86 38.67 -26.06
CA GLU A 520 23.70 38.23 -27.45
C GLU A 520 25.02 37.69 -28.04
N ALA A 521 26.14 38.38 -27.81
CA ALA A 521 27.46 37.96 -28.32
C ALA A 521 27.93 36.60 -27.73
N GLU A 522 27.63 36.34 -26.45
CA GLU A 522 27.93 35.07 -25.81
C GLU A 522 27.00 33.95 -26.30
N ALA A 523 25.72 34.28 -26.50
CA ALA A 523 24.73 33.38 -27.06
C ALA A 523 25.10 32.95 -28.49
N THR A 524 25.46 33.88 -29.38
CA THR A 524 25.92 33.57 -30.75
C THR A 524 27.17 32.71 -30.75
N ARG A 525 28.15 33.00 -29.88
CA ARG A 525 29.36 32.17 -29.75
C ARG A 525 29.01 30.74 -29.31
N THR A 526 28.13 30.61 -28.33
CA THR A 526 27.71 29.31 -27.78
C THR A 526 26.96 28.50 -28.83
N ALA A 527 26.04 29.11 -29.57
CA ALA A 527 25.31 28.47 -30.66
C ALA A 527 26.28 27.86 -31.69
N ALA A 528 27.32 28.60 -32.06
CA ALA A 528 28.32 28.16 -33.04
C ALA A 528 29.24 27.02 -32.54
N THR A 529 29.48 26.91 -31.23
CA THR A 529 30.46 25.96 -30.67
C THR A 529 29.85 24.79 -29.91
N SER A 530 28.53 24.76 -29.70
CA SER A 530 27.86 23.74 -28.88
C SER A 530 27.09 22.69 -29.69
N ILE A 531 26.68 23.01 -30.92
CA ILE A 531 25.87 22.15 -31.79
C ILE A 531 26.74 21.56 -32.90
N GLY A 532 26.67 20.24 -33.06
CA GLY A 532 27.26 19.49 -34.16
C GLY A 532 26.19 18.89 -35.05
N TYR A 533 26.20 19.26 -36.34
CA TYR A 533 25.24 18.78 -37.33
C TYR A 533 25.85 18.58 -38.72
N THR A 534 25.56 17.44 -39.35
CA THR A 534 26.16 17.05 -40.63
C THR A 534 25.09 16.87 -41.70
N VAL A 535 25.34 17.45 -42.88
CA VAL A 535 24.59 17.13 -44.11
C VAL A 535 25.59 16.49 -45.08
N ARG A 536 25.27 15.27 -45.54
CA ARG A 536 26.15 14.46 -46.38
C ARG A 536 25.62 14.38 -47.80
N GLN A 537 26.53 14.48 -48.76
CA GLN A 537 26.25 14.10 -50.14
C GLN A 537 26.79 12.68 -50.35
N THR A 538 25.91 11.72 -50.62
CA THR A 538 26.30 10.30 -50.80
C THR A 538 26.68 10.02 -52.25
N ASN A 539 25.92 10.56 -53.20
CA ASN A 539 26.10 10.42 -54.65
C ASN A 539 25.87 11.78 -55.36
N ASP A 540 25.96 11.83 -56.70
CA ASP A 540 25.67 13.03 -57.50
C ASP A 540 24.19 13.48 -57.50
N SER A 541 23.32 12.74 -56.79
CA SER A 541 21.88 12.97 -56.72
C SER A 541 21.30 12.99 -55.32
N THR A 542 22.02 12.57 -54.27
CA THR A 542 21.43 12.29 -52.95
C THR A 542 22.04 13.15 -51.85
N LEU A 543 21.17 13.85 -51.11
CA LEU A 543 21.51 14.57 -49.89
C LEU A 543 20.88 13.87 -48.69
N VAL A 544 21.70 13.55 -47.70
CA VAL A 544 21.30 12.89 -46.46
C VAL A 544 21.45 13.88 -45.32
N PHE A 545 20.35 14.11 -44.59
CA PHE A 545 20.26 14.97 -43.42
C PHE A 545 20.24 14.10 -42.17
N ASP A 546 20.84 14.55 -41.07
CA ASP A 546 20.65 13.87 -39.79
C ASP A 546 19.31 14.40 -39.19
N ASP A 547 18.47 13.58 -38.57
CA ASP A 547 17.17 14.04 -38.03
C ASP A 547 17.30 14.85 -36.73
N HIS A 548 18.36 14.58 -35.95
CA HIS A 548 18.71 15.26 -34.71
C HIS A 548 20.10 15.88 -34.77
N PHE A 549 20.31 16.97 -34.04
CA PHE A 549 21.65 17.51 -33.80
C PHE A 549 22.33 16.84 -32.61
N SER A 550 23.65 17.03 -32.51
CA SER A 550 24.45 16.50 -31.40
C SER A 550 25.11 17.61 -30.60
N PHE A 551 25.14 17.48 -29.28
CA PHE A 551 25.98 18.35 -28.46
C PHE A 551 27.45 17.98 -28.58
N LEU A 552 28.31 18.97 -28.75
CA LEU A 552 29.76 18.79 -28.73
C LEU A 552 30.26 18.49 -27.30
N PRO A 553 31.42 17.82 -27.12
CA PRO A 553 31.89 17.34 -25.81
C PRO A 553 32.05 18.39 -24.70
N ASP A 554 32.13 19.67 -25.06
CA ASP A 554 32.26 20.81 -24.13
C ASP A 554 31.02 21.73 -24.13
N ALA A 555 29.92 21.29 -24.73
CA ALA A 555 28.67 22.04 -24.76
C ALA A 555 28.05 22.15 -23.35
N SER A 556 27.52 23.33 -23.07
CA SER A 556 26.70 23.62 -21.88
C SER A 556 25.27 23.81 -22.34
N TYR A 557 24.27 23.27 -21.64
CA TYR A 557 22.88 23.49 -22.03
C TYR A 557 22.49 24.97 -21.93
N ARG A 558 22.01 25.52 -23.03
CA ARG A 558 21.62 26.92 -23.23
C ARG A 558 20.48 27.01 -24.24
N ASP A 559 19.52 26.10 -24.18
CA ASP A 559 18.35 26.11 -25.07
C ASP A 559 18.75 26.13 -26.55
N GLN A 560 19.65 25.20 -26.90
CA GLN A 560 20.19 25.11 -28.23
C GLN A 560 19.15 24.58 -29.22
N GLU A 561 19.03 25.27 -30.36
CA GLU A 561 18.17 24.88 -31.46
C GLU A 561 18.94 24.95 -32.79
N LEU A 562 18.50 24.13 -33.75
CA LEU A 562 19.02 24.14 -35.10
C LEU A 562 17.86 24.16 -36.10
N ARG A 563 17.82 25.23 -36.91
CA ARG A 563 16.93 25.36 -38.06
C ARG A 563 17.74 25.25 -39.35
N LEU A 564 17.21 24.54 -40.33
CA LEU A 564 17.80 24.38 -41.65
C LEU A 564 16.93 25.07 -42.69
N THR A 565 17.55 25.95 -43.47
CA THR A 565 16.92 26.50 -44.67
C THR A 565 17.54 25.85 -45.90
N VAL A 566 16.78 24.98 -46.56
CA VAL A 566 17.23 24.20 -47.72
C VAL A 566 16.83 24.94 -49.00
N HIS A 567 17.82 25.48 -49.70
CA HIS A 567 17.65 26.21 -50.94
C HIS A 567 17.63 25.25 -52.13
N LEU A 568 16.44 25.05 -52.73
CA LEU A 568 16.21 24.15 -53.86
C LEU A 568 15.86 24.91 -55.14
N PRO A 569 16.37 24.50 -56.33
CA PRO A 569 16.08 25.18 -57.59
C PRO A 569 14.64 24.95 -58.08
N ARG A 570 13.95 26.02 -58.47
CA ARG A 570 12.50 26.02 -58.84
C ARG A 570 12.09 25.04 -59.96
N ASN A 571 12.97 24.76 -60.91
CA ASN A 571 12.64 23.98 -62.12
C ASN A 571 13.20 22.54 -62.10
N LYS A 572 13.61 22.01 -60.94
CA LYS A 572 14.02 20.60 -60.82
C LYS A 572 12.94 19.76 -60.13
N TYR A 573 12.95 18.46 -60.42
CA TYR A 573 12.14 17.47 -59.72
C TYR A 573 12.97 16.82 -58.61
N PHE A 574 12.28 16.52 -57.51
CA PHE A 574 12.86 15.94 -56.30
C PHE A 574 12.08 14.67 -55.94
N ARG A 575 12.78 13.72 -55.32
CA ARG A 575 12.20 12.59 -54.61
C ARG A 575 12.64 12.70 -53.16
N ILE A 576 11.79 12.29 -52.24
CA ILE A 576 12.07 12.32 -50.80
C ILE A 576 11.87 10.92 -50.25
N SER A 577 12.68 10.49 -49.27
CA SER A 577 12.42 9.23 -48.58
C SER A 577 11.19 9.34 -47.67
N GLU A 578 10.62 8.20 -47.30
CA GLU A 578 9.55 8.13 -46.31
C GLU A 578 9.97 8.77 -44.98
N ASP A 579 11.15 8.41 -44.46
CA ASP A 579 11.69 8.97 -43.23
C ASP A 579 11.88 10.50 -43.32
N PHE A 580 12.39 11.01 -44.46
CA PHE A 580 12.57 12.45 -44.66
C PHE A 580 11.22 13.18 -44.70
N SER A 581 10.22 12.57 -45.33
CA SER A 581 8.87 13.12 -45.39
C SER A 581 8.19 13.20 -44.03
N TYR A 582 8.43 12.23 -43.14
CA TYR A 582 7.90 12.26 -41.77
C TYR A 582 8.66 13.21 -40.85
N TRP A 583 9.96 13.39 -41.07
CA TRP A 583 10.79 14.30 -40.29
C TRP A 583 10.39 15.78 -40.50
N ILE A 584 10.05 16.18 -41.73
CA ILE A 584 9.64 17.56 -42.02
C ILE A 584 8.16 17.82 -41.68
N SER A 585 7.87 19.02 -41.19
CA SER A 585 6.49 19.47 -40.88
C SER A 585 5.58 19.38 -42.10
N SER A 586 4.29 19.08 -41.88
CA SER A 586 3.26 19.06 -42.93
C SER A 586 3.13 20.39 -43.66
N GLU A 587 3.47 21.50 -43.01
CA GLU A 587 3.44 22.86 -43.59
C GLU A 587 4.39 23.04 -44.78
N ASN A 588 5.44 22.21 -44.85
CA ASN A 588 6.36 22.20 -45.99
C ASN A 588 5.72 21.61 -47.26
N PHE A 589 4.53 21.01 -47.18
CA PHE A 589 3.78 20.50 -48.34
C PHE A 589 2.69 21.47 -48.78
N VAL A 590 2.36 21.45 -50.07
CA VAL A 590 1.23 22.26 -50.59
C VAL A 590 -0.08 21.73 -50.01
N ASN A 591 -0.93 22.64 -49.50
CA ASN A 591 -2.18 22.33 -48.78
C ASN A 591 -1.99 21.51 -47.49
N ASP A 592 -0.78 21.48 -46.94
CA ASP A 592 -0.43 20.76 -45.71
C ASP A 592 -0.74 19.25 -45.80
N GLN A 593 -0.74 18.72 -47.04
CA GLN A 593 -1.08 17.34 -47.36
C GLN A 593 0.17 16.54 -47.75
N ARG A 594 0.52 15.55 -46.92
CA ARG A 594 1.58 14.59 -47.19
C ARG A 594 1.02 13.38 -47.95
N PRO A 595 1.60 12.99 -49.09
CA PRO A 595 1.14 11.81 -49.83
C PRO A 595 1.57 10.50 -49.15
N GLU A 596 0.75 9.45 -49.31
CA GLU A 596 1.10 8.09 -48.91
C GLU A 596 2.24 7.52 -49.77
N ASN A 597 3.25 6.87 -49.17
CA ASN A 597 4.46 6.39 -49.86
C ASN A 597 5.21 7.46 -50.68
N PRO A 598 5.69 8.56 -50.05
CA PRO A 598 6.24 9.72 -50.74
C PRO A 598 7.44 9.40 -51.64
N GLU A 599 8.21 8.36 -51.33
CA GLU A 599 9.35 7.86 -52.12
C GLU A 599 9.01 7.44 -53.56
N LYS A 600 7.75 7.12 -53.85
CA LYS A 600 7.30 6.73 -55.19
C LYS A 600 6.97 7.92 -56.08
N HIS A 601 6.79 9.10 -55.49
CA HIS A 601 6.26 10.29 -56.13
C HIS A 601 7.34 11.31 -56.48
N LEU A 602 7.03 12.18 -57.44
CA LEU A 602 7.88 13.30 -57.84
C LEU A 602 7.36 14.60 -57.25
N PHE A 603 8.24 15.35 -56.61
CA PHE A 603 7.95 16.65 -56.02
C PHE A 603 8.59 17.78 -56.82
N ARG A 604 7.96 18.94 -56.82
CA ARG A 604 8.54 20.20 -57.30
C ARG A 604 8.31 21.30 -56.27
N LEU A 605 9.19 22.29 -56.22
CA LEU A 605 9.05 23.39 -55.28
C LEU A 605 8.14 24.50 -55.86
N ARG A 606 7.03 24.79 -55.19
CA ARG A 606 6.07 25.85 -55.54
C ARG A 606 5.77 26.70 -54.31
N ASN A 607 6.01 28.01 -54.39
CA ASN A 607 5.84 28.95 -53.27
C ASN A 607 6.55 28.49 -51.98
N ASN A 608 7.81 28.04 -52.09
CA ASN A 608 8.60 27.50 -50.96
C ASN A 608 8.02 26.24 -50.31
N ARG A 609 7.02 25.59 -50.91
CA ARG A 609 6.44 24.32 -50.46
C ARG A 609 6.63 23.22 -51.50
N LEU A 610 6.67 21.97 -51.06
CA LEU A 610 6.76 20.78 -51.89
C LEU A 610 5.39 20.42 -52.44
N GLU A 611 5.23 20.50 -53.77
CA GLU A 611 4.04 20.07 -54.50
C GLU A 611 4.30 18.70 -55.10
N CYS A 612 3.45 17.72 -54.79
CA CYS A 612 3.48 16.43 -55.48
C CYS A 612 2.93 16.58 -56.91
N VAL A 613 3.66 16.07 -57.90
CA VAL A 613 3.36 16.24 -59.33
C VAL A 613 2.51 15.07 -59.87
N ASP A 614 2.69 13.87 -59.32
CA ASP A 614 2.10 12.62 -59.80
C ASP A 614 1.19 11.91 -58.77
N CYS A 615 0.80 12.60 -57.70
CA CYS A 615 -0.14 12.07 -56.71
C CYS A 615 -1.59 12.21 -57.17
N THR A 616 -2.41 11.21 -56.86
CA THR A 616 -3.87 11.26 -57.03
C THR A 616 -4.56 11.90 -55.81
N GLU A 617 -5.78 12.42 -55.98
CA GLU A 617 -6.58 12.94 -54.84
C GLU A 617 -6.84 11.90 -53.75
N GLN A 618 -6.81 10.60 -54.05
CA GLN A 618 -6.95 9.54 -53.04
C GLN A 618 -5.67 9.32 -52.24
N GLU A 619 -4.50 9.41 -52.87
CA GLU A 619 -3.18 9.30 -52.21
C GLU A 619 -2.83 10.56 -51.39
N LEU A 620 -3.42 11.72 -51.75
CA LEU A 620 -3.37 12.96 -50.96
C LEU A 620 -4.43 13.02 -49.85
N ARG A 621 -5.48 12.18 -49.94
CA ARG A 621 -6.56 12.03 -48.96
C ARG A 621 -6.22 11.02 -47.85
N GLY A 622 -4.93 10.67 -47.70
CA GLY A 622 -4.45 9.78 -46.65
C GLY A 622 -5.23 10.00 -45.36
N ASP A 623 -5.87 8.93 -44.90
CA ASP A 623 -6.84 8.89 -43.81
C ASP A 623 -6.52 9.92 -42.73
N ASP A 624 -7.43 10.88 -42.51
CA ASP A 624 -7.68 11.71 -41.32
C ASP A 624 -6.74 11.51 -40.10
N PHE A 625 -5.44 11.71 -40.33
CA PHE A 625 -4.35 11.71 -39.36
C PHE A 625 -3.57 12.99 -39.62
N GLY A 626 -4.10 14.09 -39.08
CA GLY A 626 -3.50 15.40 -39.25
C GLY A 626 -4.14 16.46 -38.37
N SER A 627 -3.91 16.38 -37.07
CA SER A 627 -3.57 17.55 -36.22
C SER A 627 -3.02 17.07 -34.87
N ASP A 628 -1.88 16.37 -34.90
CA ASP A 628 -1.00 16.21 -33.72
C ASP A 628 0.30 16.97 -34.01
N PHE A 629 0.17 18.28 -34.18
CA PHE A 629 1.25 19.28 -34.09
C PHE A 629 0.52 20.64 -34.02
N ASP A 630 -0.04 20.98 -32.86
CA ASP A 630 -0.18 22.39 -32.52
C ASP A 630 1.22 22.81 -32.08
N GLY A 631 1.89 23.56 -32.95
CA GLY A 631 3.03 24.36 -32.57
C GLY A 631 2.59 25.37 -31.51
N ASP A 632 3.33 25.41 -30.41
CA ASP A 632 3.28 26.49 -29.44
C ASP A 632 3.91 27.75 -30.07
N ASP A 633 3.23 28.35 -31.05
CA ASP A 633 3.58 29.66 -31.61
C ASP A 633 2.27 30.41 -31.95
N GLU A 634 1.50 30.74 -30.91
CA GLU A 634 0.69 31.96 -30.96
C GLU A 634 1.37 33.00 -30.07
N GLU A 635 1.89 34.05 -30.72
CA GLU A 635 2.14 35.35 -30.11
C GLU A 635 0.87 35.80 -29.37
N ALA A 636 0.81 35.54 -28.07
CA ALA A 636 -0.07 36.26 -27.18
C ALA A 636 0.70 37.51 -26.72
N ASP A 637 0.21 38.63 -27.22
CA ASP A 637 0.43 39.97 -26.70
C ASP A 637 0.54 39.96 -25.16
N SER A 638 1.45 40.78 -24.67
CA SER A 638 1.85 40.93 -23.28
C SER A 638 0.72 40.73 -22.26
N THR A 639 1.03 39.96 -21.20
CA THR A 639 0.39 39.79 -19.85
C THR A 639 -0.50 38.58 -19.54
N ASP A 640 -0.81 37.66 -20.46
CA ASP A 640 -1.64 36.49 -20.13
C ASP A 640 -0.87 35.16 -20.20
N ALA A 641 -0.57 34.51 -19.07
CA ALA A 641 0.01 33.16 -19.08
C ALA A 641 -1.09 32.11 -19.29
N VAL A 642 -1.09 31.45 -20.46
CA VAL A 642 -2.10 30.44 -20.82
C VAL A 642 -1.52 29.04 -20.69
N VAL A 643 -2.09 28.18 -19.85
CA VAL A 643 -1.77 26.75 -19.76
C VAL A 643 -2.86 25.96 -20.47
N ASN A 644 -2.53 25.35 -21.60
CA ASN A 644 -3.43 24.48 -22.35
C ASN A 644 -3.28 23.03 -21.87
N ILE A 645 -4.37 22.43 -21.41
CA ILE A 645 -4.48 21.01 -21.06
C ILE A 645 -5.39 20.35 -22.11
N ASN A 646 -4.80 19.61 -23.03
CA ASN A 646 -5.53 18.91 -24.08
C ASN A 646 -6.15 17.61 -23.53
N THR A 647 -7.47 17.46 -23.66
CA THR A 647 -8.22 16.26 -23.17
C THR A 647 -8.83 15.42 -24.32
N GLY A 648 -8.28 15.54 -25.54
CA GLY A 648 -8.56 14.65 -26.67
C GLY A 648 -9.70 15.09 -27.60
N GLU A 649 -10.66 15.90 -27.14
CA GLU A 649 -11.64 16.61 -28.01
C GLU A 649 -12.04 17.98 -27.44
N GLY A 650 -11.36 18.46 -26.40
CA GLY A 650 -11.60 19.77 -25.78
C GLY A 650 -10.36 20.27 -25.06
N ASN A 651 -10.03 21.54 -25.27
CA ASN A 651 -8.93 22.21 -24.60
C ASN A 651 -9.43 22.81 -23.28
N MET A 652 -8.82 22.41 -22.16
CA MET A 652 -8.92 23.16 -20.92
C MET A 652 -7.81 24.20 -20.95
N ARG A 653 -8.17 25.46 -21.16
CA ARG A 653 -7.26 26.60 -21.19
C ARG A 653 -7.32 27.32 -19.84
N VAL A 654 -6.24 27.31 -19.09
CA VAL A 654 -6.10 28.11 -17.87
C VAL A 654 -5.39 29.39 -18.27
N ARG A 655 -6.13 30.49 -18.42
CA ARG A 655 -5.58 31.82 -18.66
C ARG A 655 -5.35 32.52 -17.33
N VAL A 656 -4.10 32.87 -17.03
CA VAL A 656 -3.76 33.76 -15.93
C VAL A 656 -3.68 35.16 -16.53
N ASN A 657 -4.76 35.95 -16.42
CA ASN A 657 -4.69 37.33 -16.81
C ASN A 657 -3.90 38.12 -15.77
N THR A 658 -2.76 38.69 -16.17
CA THR A 658 -2.05 39.67 -15.33
C THR A 658 -2.41 41.11 -15.65
N ASP A 659 -3.27 41.34 -16.65
CA ASP A 659 -3.86 42.66 -16.89
C ASP A 659 -4.80 43.09 -15.77
N ASP A 660 -4.54 44.30 -15.27
CA ASP A 660 -5.34 45.02 -14.30
C ASP A 660 -6.75 45.30 -14.87
N ASP A 661 -7.77 44.57 -14.39
CA ASP A 661 -9.13 45.11 -14.40
C ASP A 661 -9.13 46.44 -13.59
N GLU A 662 -10.05 47.39 -13.84
CA GLU A 662 -10.16 48.73 -13.19
C GLU A 662 -10.10 48.73 -11.64
N ASP A 663 -10.16 47.55 -11.01
CA ASP A 663 -10.04 47.29 -9.56
C ASP A 663 -8.65 46.75 -9.11
N GLY A 664 -7.62 46.77 -9.97
CA GLY A 664 -6.22 46.44 -9.65
C GLY A 664 -5.98 44.99 -9.20
N ASN A 665 -6.37 44.00 -10.01
CA ASN A 665 -6.24 42.59 -9.64
C ASN A 665 -5.85 41.65 -10.79
N VAL A 666 -4.84 40.82 -10.54
CA VAL A 666 -4.49 39.62 -11.32
C VAL A 666 -5.62 38.58 -11.26
N GLY A 667 -6.17 38.16 -12.40
CA GLY A 667 -7.31 37.25 -12.48
C GLY A 667 -7.04 35.97 -13.25
N VAL A 668 -7.16 34.81 -12.59
CA VAL A 668 -7.11 33.52 -13.29
C VAL A 668 -8.50 33.14 -13.82
N ARG A 669 -8.62 33.00 -15.14
CA ARG A 669 -9.78 32.47 -15.87
C ARG A 669 -9.47 31.05 -16.35
N ILE A 670 -10.34 30.10 -16.02
CA ILE A 670 -10.27 28.73 -16.55
C ILE A 670 -11.36 28.62 -17.61
N ASP A 671 -10.96 28.65 -18.88
CA ASP A 671 -11.82 28.47 -20.05
C ASP A 671 -11.71 27.00 -20.49
N VAL A 672 -12.78 26.23 -20.34
CA VAL A 672 -12.86 24.86 -20.88
C VAL A 672 -13.68 24.95 -22.16
N ASP A 673 -13.08 24.59 -23.30
CA ASP A 673 -13.79 24.58 -24.58
C ASP A 673 -14.99 23.62 -24.48
N GLU A 674 -16.19 24.15 -24.76
CA GLU A 674 -17.48 23.45 -24.73
C GLU A 674 -17.61 22.48 -25.91
N ALA A 675 -16.67 21.53 -26.05
CA ALA A 675 -16.93 20.34 -26.85
C ALA A 675 -18.02 19.54 -26.13
N SER A 676 -19.24 19.64 -26.65
CA SER A 676 -20.46 19.11 -26.06
C SER A 676 -20.30 17.67 -25.58
N PHE A 677 -20.55 17.43 -24.29
CA PHE A 677 -20.71 16.10 -23.73
C PHE A 677 -21.83 15.37 -24.50
N SER A 678 -21.47 14.48 -25.44
CA SER A 678 -22.47 13.66 -26.11
C SER A 678 -22.77 12.43 -25.27
N ALA A 679 -24.04 12.24 -24.92
CA ALA A 679 -24.51 10.99 -24.31
C ALA A 679 -24.87 9.94 -25.37
N SER A 680 -24.70 10.24 -26.66
CA SER A 680 -25.02 9.35 -27.78
C SER A 680 -23.87 8.36 -28.01
N PRO A 681 -24.12 7.03 -27.91
CA PRO A 681 -23.10 6.04 -28.21
C PRO A 681 -22.52 6.11 -29.63
N ALA A 682 -23.27 6.68 -30.59
CA ALA A 682 -22.86 6.77 -31.99
C ALA A 682 -21.60 7.61 -32.20
N ASP A 683 -21.34 8.56 -31.31
CA ASP A 683 -20.29 9.55 -31.46
C ASP A 683 -18.92 9.02 -31.00
N TYR A 684 -18.88 7.84 -30.36
CA TYR A 684 -17.69 7.25 -29.73
C TYR A 684 -17.11 6.05 -30.48
N GLY A 685 -17.72 5.66 -31.59
CA GLY A 685 -17.34 4.50 -32.40
C GLY A 685 -18.50 3.51 -32.60
N PRO A 686 -18.33 2.50 -33.48
CA PRO A 686 -19.42 1.56 -33.81
C PRO A 686 -19.59 0.43 -32.78
N GLU A 687 -18.55 0.08 -32.02
CA GLU A 687 -18.58 -1.09 -31.15
C GLU A 687 -19.30 -0.85 -29.82
N ARG A 688 -19.98 -1.87 -29.32
CA ARG A 688 -20.73 -1.83 -28.06
C ARG A 688 -20.38 -3.01 -27.19
N ARG A 689 -20.17 -2.77 -25.89
CA ARG A 689 -19.93 -3.81 -24.91
C ARG A 689 -20.84 -3.64 -23.70
N ASN A 690 -21.70 -4.62 -23.47
CA ASN A 690 -22.59 -4.65 -22.32
C ASN A 690 -21.96 -5.43 -21.16
N PHE A 691 -22.14 -4.94 -19.94
CA PHE A 691 -21.67 -5.58 -18.72
C PHE A 691 -22.87 -5.88 -17.82
N ASN A 692 -23.02 -7.15 -17.45
CA ASN A 692 -24.07 -7.61 -16.53
C ASN A 692 -23.55 -7.49 -15.09
N LEU A 693 -23.73 -6.31 -14.48
CA LEU A 693 -23.23 -5.97 -13.16
C LEU A 693 -24.39 -5.57 -12.24
N SER A 694 -24.29 -5.83 -10.94
CA SER A 694 -25.36 -5.52 -9.97
C SER A 694 -24.81 -5.28 -8.57
N GLY A 695 -25.53 -4.54 -7.74
CA GLY A 695 -25.25 -4.43 -6.31
C GLY A 695 -24.26 -3.33 -5.91
N PHE A 696 -23.93 -2.41 -6.82
CA PHE A 696 -23.04 -1.27 -6.56
C PHE A 696 -23.84 0.03 -6.36
N ARG A 697 -23.36 0.89 -5.46
CA ARG A 697 -23.89 2.25 -5.22
C ARG A 697 -22.83 3.32 -5.34
N GLN A 698 -21.58 2.94 -5.61
CA GLN A 698 -20.45 3.83 -5.86
C GLN A 698 -19.88 3.55 -7.24
N ILE A 699 -19.34 4.58 -7.89
CA ILE A 699 -18.71 4.48 -9.20
C ILE A 699 -17.32 5.10 -9.10
N GLU A 700 -16.30 4.34 -9.47
CA GLU A 700 -14.92 4.80 -9.63
C GLU A 700 -14.52 4.72 -11.10
N ALA A 701 -14.09 5.84 -11.65
CA ALA A 701 -13.57 5.92 -13.01
C ALA A 701 -12.15 6.48 -13.01
N SER A 702 -11.21 5.65 -13.44
CA SER A 702 -9.78 5.92 -13.41
C SER A 702 -9.19 5.82 -14.82
N GLY A 703 -8.91 6.98 -15.45
CA GLY A 703 -8.38 7.07 -16.82
C GLY A 703 -8.88 8.30 -17.59
N ALA A 704 -9.07 8.13 -18.90
CA ALA A 704 -9.62 9.14 -19.81
C ALA A 704 -10.97 8.67 -20.36
N TYR A 705 -12.00 8.66 -19.50
CA TYR A 705 -13.32 8.12 -19.81
C TYR A 705 -14.42 9.18 -19.70
N ARG A 706 -15.47 9.04 -20.54
CA ARG A 706 -16.71 9.80 -20.41
C ARG A 706 -17.78 8.94 -19.74
N VAL A 707 -18.24 9.33 -18.57
CA VAL A 707 -19.16 8.53 -17.74
C VAL A 707 -20.52 9.21 -17.67
N TYR A 708 -21.55 8.58 -18.22
CA TYR A 708 -22.92 9.05 -18.15
C TYR A 708 -23.73 8.20 -17.18
N VAL A 709 -24.17 8.79 -16.07
CA VAL A 709 -24.85 8.09 -14.98
C VAL A 709 -26.29 8.58 -14.84
N ARG A 710 -27.25 7.66 -14.89
CA ARG A 710 -28.68 7.98 -14.73
C ARG A 710 -29.37 7.07 -13.73
N GLN A 711 -30.39 7.58 -13.05
CA GLN A 711 -31.20 6.76 -12.16
C GLN A 711 -32.11 5.79 -12.95
N GLY A 712 -32.21 4.54 -12.50
CA GLY A 712 -33.19 3.58 -13.01
C GLY A 712 -33.34 2.35 -12.11
N PRO A 713 -34.46 1.61 -12.22
CA PRO A 713 -34.75 0.47 -11.33
C PRO A 713 -33.84 -0.74 -11.56
N GLU A 714 -33.18 -0.81 -12.71
CA GLU A 714 -32.28 -1.90 -13.11
C GLU A 714 -30.83 -1.42 -13.18
N PHE A 715 -29.89 -2.29 -12.80
CA PHE A 715 -28.47 -2.09 -13.03
C PHE A 715 -28.13 -2.38 -14.49
N LYS A 716 -27.58 -1.38 -15.20
CA LYS A 716 -27.08 -1.53 -16.57
C LYS A 716 -25.77 -0.78 -16.74
N ALA A 717 -24.77 -1.43 -17.34
CA ALA A 717 -23.52 -0.80 -17.72
C ALA A 717 -23.21 -1.14 -19.18
N GLU A 718 -23.03 -0.12 -20.01
CA GLU A 718 -22.73 -0.22 -21.45
C GLU A 718 -21.53 0.67 -21.76
N ALA A 719 -20.57 0.15 -22.54
CA ALA A 719 -19.46 0.94 -23.07
C ALA A 719 -19.55 1.03 -24.61
N ALA A 720 -19.30 2.22 -25.14
CA ALA A 720 -19.23 2.52 -26.56
C ALA A 720 -17.87 3.15 -26.87
N GLY A 721 -17.20 2.63 -27.90
CA GLY A 721 -15.82 2.98 -28.20
C GLY A 721 -15.33 2.29 -29.48
N ASN A 722 -14.08 2.55 -29.88
CA ASN A 722 -13.38 1.70 -30.84
C ASN A 722 -12.97 0.37 -30.19
N ASP A 723 -12.93 -0.70 -30.99
CA ASP A 723 -12.58 -2.06 -30.58
C ASP A 723 -11.26 -2.13 -29.76
N ARG A 724 -10.23 -1.39 -30.21
CA ARG A 724 -8.93 -1.30 -29.51
C ARG A 724 -9.06 -0.78 -28.08
N GLU A 725 -9.88 0.24 -27.85
CA GLU A 725 -10.06 0.84 -26.52
C GLU A 725 -10.99 0.00 -25.64
N LEU A 726 -12.06 -0.59 -26.21
CA LEU A 726 -12.95 -1.49 -25.49
C LEU A 726 -12.26 -2.80 -25.04
N ARG A 727 -11.23 -3.25 -25.76
CA ARG A 727 -10.37 -4.37 -25.33
C ARG A 727 -9.52 -4.03 -24.11
N ASN A 728 -9.08 -2.78 -24.01
CA ASN A 728 -8.27 -2.27 -22.90
C ASN A 728 -9.13 -1.84 -21.70
N LEU A 729 -10.44 -1.67 -21.88
CA LEU A 729 -11.37 -1.33 -20.82
C LEU A 729 -11.61 -2.52 -19.86
N ARG A 730 -11.43 -2.27 -18.57
CA ARG A 730 -11.88 -3.10 -17.46
C ARG A 730 -13.07 -2.42 -16.78
N VAL A 731 -14.20 -3.11 -16.75
CA VAL A 731 -15.36 -2.72 -15.94
C VAL A 731 -15.69 -3.92 -15.08
N ASP A 732 -15.55 -3.74 -13.77
CA ASP A 732 -15.74 -4.80 -12.77
C ASP A 732 -16.45 -4.24 -11.54
N THR A 733 -16.98 -5.10 -10.69
CA THR A 733 -17.56 -4.70 -9.40
C THR A 733 -16.71 -5.22 -8.27
N ASP A 734 -16.22 -4.32 -7.42
CA ASP A 734 -15.57 -4.66 -6.16
C ASP A 734 -16.48 -4.27 -4.99
N GLY A 735 -17.18 -5.27 -4.43
CA GLY A 735 -18.16 -5.04 -3.38
C GLY A 735 -19.32 -4.12 -3.80
N ASP A 736 -19.37 -2.92 -3.22
CA ASP A 736 -20.40 -1.89 -3.46
C ASP A 736 -19.97 -0.84 -4.50
N GLN A 737 -18.79 -1.03 -5.13
CA GLN A 737 -18.16 -0.08 -6.05
C GLN A 737 -18.07 -0.68 -7.46
N LEU A 738 -18.47 0.11 -8.46
CA LEU A 738 -18.23 -0.16 -9.87
C LEU A 738 -16.89 0.46 -10.26
N VAL A 739 -15.91 -0.38 -10.60
CA VAL A 739 -14.56 0.06 -10.97
C VAL A 739 -14.39 0.04 -12.48
N ILE A 740 -14.10 1.22 -13.04
CA ILE A 740 -13.82 1.47 -14.44
C ILE A 740 -12.34 1.86 -14.57
N SER A 741 -11.54 1.02 -15.22
CA SER A 741 -10.10 1.26 -15.36
C SER A 741 -9.52 0.64 -16.64
N SER A 742 -8.26 0.97 -16.95
CA SER A 742 -7.50 0.35 -18.04
C SER A 742 -6.87 -0.98 -17.59
N ARG A 743 -6.91 -2.01 -18.44
CA ARG A 743 -6.26 -3.32 -18.22
C ARG A 743 -4.74 -3.27 -18.30
N ARG A 744 -4.17 -2.26 -18.95
CA ARG A 744 -2.72 -2.04 -18.97
C ARG A 744 -2.37 -1.10 -17.82
N GLU A 745 -1.92 -1.68 -16.71
CA GLU A 745 -1.33 -0.97 -15.58
C GLU A 745 0.07 -0.45 -15.95
N SER A 746 0.11 0.61 -16.77
CA SER A 746 1.33 1.41 -16.92
C SER A 746 1.17 2.70 -16.13
N PHE A 747 2.01 2.83 -15.10
CA PHE A 747 2.11 3.96 -14.16
C PHE A 747 2.21 5.35 -14.84
N PHE A 748 2.56 5.41 -16.13
CA PHE A 748 2.75 6.65 -16.90
C PHE A 748 1.86 6.76 -18.17
N SER A 749 0.78 6.00 -18.29
CA SER A 749 -0.05 6.02 -19.53
C SER A 749 -0.88 7.29 -19.75
N GLY A 750 -0.86 8.24 -18.82
CA GLY A 750 -1.61 9.50 -18.91
C GLY A 750 -1.00 10.60 -19.78
N PHE A 751 0.20 10.40 -20.34
CA PHE A 751 0.93 11.47 -21.07
C PHE A 751 1.18 11.21 -22.56
N ALA A 752 0.74 10.08 -23.13
CA ALA A 752 0.99 9.81 -24.55
C ALA A 752 -0.03 8.81 -25.12
N SER A 753 -1.13 9.33 -25.68
CA SER A 753 -1.72 8.86 -26.95
C SER A 753 -3.06 9.56 -27.17
N ASN A 754 -3.21 10.11 -28.38
CA ASN A 754 -4.46 10.64 -28.93
C ASN A 754 -5.50 9.51 -29.10
N ARG A 755 -6.09 9.09 -27.98
CA ARG A 755 -7.11 8.03 -27.94
C ARG A 755 -8.49 8.67 -27.98
N LYS A 756 -9.30 8.26 -28.94
CA LYS A 756 -10.72 8.64 -28.95
C LYS A 756 -11.37 8.20 -27.64
N PRO A 757 -12.14 9.09 -26.98
CA PRO A 757 -12.73 8.81 -25.67
C PRO A 757 -13.68 7.61 -25.73
N VAL A 758 -13.78 6.85 -24.64
CA VAL A 758 -14.78 5.78 -24.49
C VAL A 758 -15.93 6.31 -23.64
N LEU A 759 -17.17 6.18 -24.16
CA LEU A 759 -18.38 6.50 -23.41
C LEU A 759 -18.82 5.29 -22.59
N ILE A 760 -19.10 5.51 -21.31
CA ILE A 760 -19.58 4.49 -20.38
C ILE A 760 -20.90 4.97 -19.80
N ARG A 761 -21.97 4.25 -20.11
CA ARG A 761 -23.33 4.54 -19.64
C ARG A 761 -23.67 3.62 -18.50
N VAL A 762 -23.93 4.19 -17.34
CA VAL A 762 -24.26 3.45 -16.12
C VAL A 762 -25.66 3.84 -15.66
N GLN A 763 -26.48 2.84 -15.36
CA GLN A 763 -27.80 2.99 -14.78
C GLN A 763 -27.86 2.20 -13.48
N LEU A 764 -28.35 2.84 -12.41
CA LEU A 764 -28.49 2.23 -11.09
C LEU A 764 -29.61 2.88 -10.27
N PRO A 765 -30.16 2.19 -9.23
CA PRO A 765 -31.27 2.73 -8.44
C PRO A 765 -30.87 3.87 -7.48
N GLU A 766 -29.72 3.76 -6.82
CA GLU A 766 -29.22 4.70 -5.82
C GLU A 766 -27.71 4.92 -6.02
N LEU A 767 -27.27 6.18 -6.02
CA LEU A 767 -25.86 6.56 -6.10
C LEU A 767 -25.46 7.29 -4.81
N ARG A 768 -24.39 6.82 -4.15
CA ARG A 768 -23.84 7.38 -2.91
C ARG A 768 -22.46 8.01 -3.08
N GLY A 769 -21.67 7.53 -4.04
CA GLY A 769 -20.30 7.96 -4.28
C GLY A 769 -19.95 8.01 -5.76
N LEU A 770 -19.20 9.03 -6.17
CA LEU A 770 -18.59 9.14 -7.49
C LEU A 770 -17.13 9.53 -7.31
N GLU A 771 -16.21 8.70 -7.80
CA GLU A 771 -14.78 8.97 -7.78
C GLU A 771 -14.24 9.05 -9.20
N LEU A 772 -13.58 10.16 -9.52
CA LEU A 772 -13.03 10.45 -10.84
C LEU A 772 -11.53 10.71 -10.69
N SER A 773 -10.72 9.89 -11.36
CA SER A 773 -9.26 9.97 -11.33
C SER A 773 -8.69 10.07 -12.75
N GLY A 774 -7.85 11.07 -13.00
CA GLY A 774 -7.22 11.31 -14.30
C GLY A 774 -7.95 12.36 -15.15
N ALA A 775 -8.15 12.08 -16.44
CA ALA A 775 -8.80 12.97 -17.41
C ALA A 775 -10.27 12.57 -17.65
N CYS A 776 -11.00 12.29 -16.57
CA CYS A 776 -12.39 11.80 -16.65
C CYS A 776 -13.40 12.94 -16.78
N GLN A 777 -14.45 12.72 -17.57
CA GLN A 777 -15.63 13.59 -17.64
C GLN A 777 -16.88 12.82 -17.21
N ALA A 778 -17.65 13.34 -16.27
CA ALA A 778 -18.86 12.69 -15.77
C ALA A 778 -20.10 13.58 -15.90
N ASN A 779 -21.23 12.97 -16.24
CA ASN A 779 -22.54 13.60 -16.19
C ASN A 779 -23.49 12.70 -15.42
N VAL A 780 -23.95 13.19 -14.27
CA VAL A 780 -24.81 12.46 -13.35
C VAL A 780 -26.15 13.18 -13.24
N ALA A 781 -27.25 12.48 -13.55
CA ALA A 781 -28.57 13.08 -13.52
C ALA A 781 -29.64 12.18 -12.91
N GLY A 782 -30.60 12.82 -12.23
CA GLY A 782 -31.85 12.20 -11.82
C GLY A 782 -31.82 11.49 -10.47
N PHE A 783 -30.75 11.63 -9.68
CA PHE A 783 -30.67 10.98 -8.36
C PHE A 783 -31.28 11.83 -7.25
N SER A 784 -31.97 11.16 -6.33
CA SER A 784 -32.45 11.73 -5.07
C SER A 784 -32.07 10.86 -3.89
N GLY A 785 -31.48 11.45 -2.83
CA GLY A 785 -31.00 10.66 -1.69
C GLY A 785 -30.50 11.49 -0.49
N PRO A 786 -30.08 10.84 0.60
CA PRO A 786 -29.62 11.54 1.80
C PRO A 786 -28.26 12.21 1.60
N SER A 787 -27.30 11.50 0.98
CA SER A 787 -25.94 12.01 0.82
C SER A 787 -25.33 11.53 -0.50
N LEU A 788 -24.60 12.42 -1.16
CA LEU A 788 -23.75 12.10 -2.29
C LEU A 788 -22.36 12.67 -2.03
N ARG A 789 -21.34 11.84 -2.16
CA ARG A 789 -19.94 12.26 -2.10
C ARG A 789 -19.32 12.16 -3.49
N VAL A 790 -18.58 13.17 -3.88
CA VAL A 790 -17.89 13.23 -5.18
C VAL A 790 -16.44 13.58 -4.94
N ASP A 791 -15.56 12.65 -5.29
CA ASP A 791 -14.11 12.80 -5.18
C ASP A 791 -13.54 12.98 -6.60
N GLN A 792 -12.85 14.08 -6.85
CA GLN A 792 -12.24 14.42 -8.13
C GLN A 792 -10.74 14.62 -7.97
N SER A 793 -9.94 13.88 -8.75
CA SER A 793 -8.49 13.95 -8.74
C SER A 793 -7.92 14.04 -10.16
N GLY A 794 -6.94 14.94 -10.37
CA GLY A 794 -6.30 15.14 -11.68
C GLY A 794 -6.97 16.24 -12.50
N ALA A 795 -7.19 16.01 -13.80
CA ALA A 795 -7.79 16.95 -14.77
C ALA A 795 -9.23 16.53 -15.12
N SER A 796 -10.15 16.59 -14.15
CA SER A 796 -11.48 15.99 -14.26
C SER A 796 -12.62 17.02 -14.32
N ASN A 797 -13.71 16.67 -15.01
CA ASN A 797 -14.91 17.49 -15.14
C ASN A 797 -16.17 16.71 -14.71
N ALA A 798 -17.02 17.30 -13.88
CA ALA A 798 -18.27 16.68 -13.45
C ALA A 798 -19.47 17.64 -13.56
N MET A 799 -20.52 17.18 -14.24
CA MET A 799 -21.83 17.83 -14.29
C MET A 799 -22.83 17.03 -13.44
N LEU A 800 -23.36 17.64 -12.38
CA LEU A 800 -24.23 16.96 -11.42
C LEU A 800 -25.62 17.62 -11.41
N ASN A 801 -26.67 16.86 -11.74
CA ASN A 801 -28.07 17.26 -11.63
C ASN A 801 -28.81 16.35 -10.63
N VAL A 802 -28.74 16.70 -9.34
CA VAL A 802 -29.16 15.83 -8.23
C VAL A 802 -29.99 16.56 -7.18
N LYS A 803 -30.80 15.81 -6.42
CA LYS A 803 -31.61 16.30 -5.30
C LYS A 803 -31.23 15.59 -4.00
N VAL A 804 -30.29 16.15 -3.24
CA VAL A 804 -29.71 15.46 -2.07
C VAL A 804 -29.81 16.27 -0.78
N THR A 805 -29.73 15.65 0.38
CA THR A 805 -29.69 16.42 1.65
C THR A 805 -28.30 17.03 1.86
N ARG A 806 -27.24 16.21 1.75
CA ARG A 806 -25.84 16.63 1.88
C ARG A 806 -25.05 16.26 0.63
N LEU A 807 -24.38 17.24 0.03
CA LEU A 807 -23.44 17.05 -1.08
C LEU A 807 -22.04 17.41 -0.60
N VAL A 808 -21.09 16.48 -0.74
CA VAL A 808 -19.69 16.68 -0.37
C VAL A 808 -18.85 16.54 -1.64
N LEU A 809 -18.05 17.56 -1.95
CA LEU A 809 -17.13 17.60 -3.09
C LEU A 809 -15.70 17.73 -2.58
N ASP A 810 -14.85 16.77 -2.91
CA ASP A 810 -13.42 16.82 -2.58
C ASP A 810 -12.66 16.87 -3.91
N LEU A 811 -12.00 18.00 -4.18
CA LEU A 811 -11.45 18.37 -5.49
C LEU A 811 -9.94 18.59 -5.38
N ASN A 812 -9.14 17.80 -6.09
CA ASN A 812 -7.68 17.87 -6.03
C ASN A 812 -7.08 17.94 -7.45
N GLY A 813 -6.29 18.98 -7.73
CA GLY A 813 -5.64 19.17 -9.03
C GLY A 813 -6.30 20.25 -9.88
N ALA A 814 -6.70 19.93 -11.11
CA ALA A 814 -7.36 20.82 -12.07
C ALA A 814 -8.80 20.34 -12.33
N CYS A 815 -9.72 20.65 -11.41
CA CYS A 815 -11.08 20.12 -11.45
C CYS A 815 -12.11 21.17 -11.87
N ARG A 816 -13.14 20.74 -12.61
CA ARG A 816 -14.35 21.55 -12.84
C ARG A 816 -15.60 20.79 -12.40
N THR A 817 -16.51 21.49 -11.72
CA THR A 817 -17.77 20.90 -11.25
C THR A 817 -18.94 21.87 -11.46
N ASP A 818 -19.91 21.47 -12.28
CA ASP A 818 -21.15 22.22 -12.52
C ASP A 818 -22.33 21.54 -11.78
N LEU A 819 -22.93 22.25 -10.82
CA LEU A 819 -24.01 21.73 -9.96
C LEU A 819 -25.37 22.32 -10.33
N ARG A 820 -26.36 21.42 -10.51
CA ARG A 820 -27.77 21.73 -10.77
C ARG A 820 -28.66 20.88 -9.87
N GLY A 821 -29.87 21.36 -9.57
CA GLY A 821 -30.84 20.64 -8.74
C GLY A 821 -31.04 21.33 -7.39
N THR A 822 -31.04 20.59 -6.29
CA THR A 822 -31.26 21.16 -4.94
C THR A 822 -30.46 20.39 -3.89
N ALA A 823 -29.81 21.10 -2.95
CA ALA A 823 -29.21 20.47 -1.78
C ALA A 823 -29.49 21.27 -0.50
N THR A 824 -29.52 20.60 0.67
CA THR A 824 -29.67 21.33 1.96
C THR A 824 -28.31 21.84 2.43
N GLU A 825 -27.29 20.98 2.35
CA GLU A 825 -25.93 21.26 2.78
C GLU A 825 -24.95 20.93 1.65
N LEU A 826 -24.08 21.88 1.32
CA LEU A 826 -22.99 21.73 0.36
C LEU A 826 -21.66 21.96 1.08
N ALA A 827 -20.79 20.96 1.07
CA ALA A 827 -19.41 21.08 1.54
C ALA A 827 -18.47 20.87 0.35
N VAL A 828 -17.53 21.80 0.15
CA VAL A 828 -16.56 21.77 -0.94
C VAL A 828 -15.17 21.95 -0.34
N ASP A 829 -14.32 20.95 -0.49
CA ASP A 829 -12.88 21.00 -0.22
C ASP A 829 -12.16 20.98 -1.57
N GLY A 830 -11.34 22.00 -1.84
CA GLY A 830 -10.68 22.17 -3.13
C GLY A 830 -9.23 22.59 -2.99
N SER A 831 -8.31 21.80 -3.53
CA SER A 831 -6.87 22.10 -3.58
C SER A 831 -6.32 22.11 -5.01
N GLY A 832 -5.52 23.13 -5.35
CA GLY A 832 -4.92 23.29 -6.68
C GLY A 832 -5.60 24.39 -7.51
N ALA A 833 -6.13 24.05 -8.69
CA ALA A 833 -6.81 24.94 -9.62
C ALA A 833 -8.23 24.43 -9.94
N CYS A 834 -9.16 24.58 -8.98
CA CYS A 834 -10.50 24.01 -9.08
C CYS A 834 -11.57 25.07 -9.34
N GLN A 835 -12.55 24.77 -10.21
CA GLN A 835 -13.71 25.62 -10.49
C GLN A 835 -15.02 24.92 -10.13
N VAL A 836 -15.83 25.56 -9.26
CA VAL A 836 -17.15 25.07 -8.87
C VAL A 836 -18.23 26.07 -9.23
N ASN A 837 -19.25 25.63 -9.97
CA ASN A 837 -20.38 26.46 -10.34
C ASN A 837 -21.69 25.86 -9.79
N ALA A 838 -22.14 26.42 -8.67
CA ALA A 838 -23.32 25.99 -7.92
C ALA A 838 -24.45 27.04 -7.93
N LEU A 839 -24.47 27.97 -8.89
CA LEU A 839 -25.58 28.92 -9.03
C LEU A 839 -26.90 28.23 -9.39
N GLY A 840 -26.82 27.12 -10.14
CA GLY A 840 -27.97 26.31 -10.55
C GLY A 840 -28.50 25.35 -9.48
N MET A 841 -27.90 25.35 -8.28
CA MET A 841 -28.29 24.50 -7.15
C MET A 841 -28.46 25.37 -5.89
N PRO A 842 -29.68 25.86 -5.58
CA PRO A 842 -29.91 26.56 -4.33
C PRO A 842 -29.62 25.65 -3.12
N VAL A 843 -28.85 26.19 -2.17
CA VAL A 843 -28.49 25.50 -0.92
C VAL A 843 -28.80 26.32 0.32
N GLN A 844 -29.09 25.67 1.46
CA GLN A 844 -29.33 26.38 2.71
C GLN A 844 -28.01 26.70 3.42
N ARG A 845 -27.17 25.68 3.60
CA ARG A 845 -25.87 25.79 4.26
C ARG A 845 -24.76 25.42 3.28
N ALA A 846 -23.74 26.27 3.18
CA ALA A 846 -22.59 26.05 2.31
C ALA A 846 -21.29 26.25 3.09
N GLU A 847 -20.37 25.29 2.97
CA GLU A 847 -19.01 25.32 3.52
C GLU A 847 -18.02 25.15 2.36
N PHE A 848 -17.09 26.09 2.23
CA PHE A 848 -16.03 26.07 1.23
C PHE A 848 -14.69 26.16 1.93
N ASP A 849 -13.82 25.18 1.70
CA ASP A 849 -12.39 25.21 1.98
C ASP A 849 -11.65 25.17 0.65
N LEU A 850 -11.02 26.28 0.25
CA LEU A 850 -10.35 26.38 -1.05
C LEU A 850 -8.92 26.88 -0.88
N SER A 851 -7.97 26.12 -1.42
CA SER A 851 -6.54 26.43 -1.44
C SER A 851 -5.97 26.46 -2.85
N GLY A 852 -4.98 27.33 -3.09
CA GLY A 852 -4.34 27.51 -4.39
C GLY A 852 -4.98 28.61 -5.25
N ILE A 853 -5.46 28.27 -6.44
CA ILE A 853 -6.05 29.15 -7.46
C ILE A 853 -7.44 28.63 -7.83
N SER A 854 -8.37 28.68 -6.88
CA SER A 854 -9.70 28.08 -7.04
C SER A 854 -10.81 29.12 -7.15
N LYS A 855 -11.86 28.84 -7.94
CA LYS A 855 -13.01 29.74 -8.13
C LYS A 855 -14.33 29.03 -7.89
N ALA A 856 -15.14 29.51 -6.96
CA ALA A 856 -16.45 28.97 -6.67
C ALA A 856 -17.56 30.02 -6.86
N LYS A 857 -18.71 29.61 -7.40
CA LYS A 857 -19.95 30.39 -7.42
C LYS A 857 -21.06 29.60 -6.74
N VAL A 858 -21.83 30.18 -5.82
CA VAL A 858 -22.87 29.46 -5.08
C VAL A 858 -24.11 30.31 -4.85
N ARG A 859 -25.30 29.69 -4.78
CA ARG A 859 -26.53 30.35 -4.30
C ARG A 859 -26.92 29.80 -2.93
N VAL A 860 -26.86 30.64 -1.89
CA VAL A 860 -27.02 30.23 -0.49
C VAL A 860 -28.08 31.07 0.22
N SER A 861 -28.92 30.45 1.05
CA SER A 861 -30.04 31.12 1.72
C SER A 861 -29.91 31.29 3.24
N ASP A 862 -29.12 30.47 3.94
CA ASP A 862 -29.03 30.51 5.42
C ASP A 862 -27.60 30.78 5.92
N ARG A 863 -26.69 29.80 5.83
CA ARG A 863 -25.33 29.95 6.36
C ARG A 863 -24.26 29.71 5.29
N LEU A 864 -23.31 30.63 5.20
CA LEU A 864 -22.12 30.49 4.37
C LEU A 864 -20.87 30.50 5.25
N ARG A 865 -20.04 29.47 5.16
CA ARG A 865 -18.68 29.44 5.72
C ARG A 865 -17.68 29.32 4.59
N ALA A 866 -16.68 30.19 4.59
CA ALA A 866 -15.64 30.21 3.56
C ALA A 866 -14.26 30.32 4.22
N GLU A 867 -13.42 29.32 4.01
CA GLU A 867 -12.01 29.28 4.39
C GLU A 867 -11.21 29.26 3.08
N LEU A 868 -10.58 30.39 2.75
CA LEU A 868 -9.91 30.57 1.46
C LEU A 868 -8.44 30.92 1.67
N SER A 869 -7.55 30.26 0.93
CA SER A 869 -6.12 30.54 0.90
C SER A 869 -5.59 30.67 -0.54
N GLY A 870 -4.44 31.35 -0.70
CA GLY A 870 -3.84 31.60 -2.02
C GLY A 870 -4.56 32.70 -2.80
N ALA A 871 -4.85 32.45 -4.08
CA ALA A 871 -5.55 33.35 -5.01
C ALA A 871 -7.04 32.95 -5.23
N SER A 872 -7.63 32.25 -4.25
CA SER A 872 -8.98 31.68 -4.36
C SER A 872 -10.11 32.71 -4.29
N ARG A 873 -11.20 32.50 -5.04
CA ARG A 873 -12.36 33.40 -5.09
C ARG A 873 -13.68 32.66 -4.91
N LEU A 874 -14.50 33.14 -3.99
CA LEU A 874 -15.87 32.66 -3.80
C LEU A 874 -16.86 33.77 -4.10
N GLN A 875 -17.78 33.54 -5.02
CA GLN A 875 -18.87 34.45 -5.33
C GLN A 875 -20.19 33.84 -4.90
N TYR A 876 -21.02 34.58 -4.16
CA TYR A 876 -22.29 34.03 -3.67
C TYR A 876 -23.49 34.90 -4.06
N ALA A 877 -24.60 34.24 -4.37
CA ALA A 877 -25.91 34.86 -4.62
C ALA A 877 -26.90 34.48 -3.50
N GLY A 878 -27.93 35.28 -3.29
CA GLY A 878 -28.90 35.15 -2.19
C GLY A 878 -28.56 35.99 -0.95
N GLN A 879 -29.39 35.86 0.09
CA GLN A 879 -29.28 36.61 1.35
C GLN A 879 -29.11 35.67 2.55
N PRO A 880 -27.91 35.09 2.76
CA PRO A 880 -27.65 34.25 3.93
C PRO A 880 -27.73 35.06 5.24
N THR A 881 -28.29 34.44 6.28
CA THR A 881 -28.41 35.02 7.63
C THR A 881 -27.07 35.14 8.35
N SER A 882 -26.10 34.26 8.03
CA SER A 882 -24.79 34.23 8.65
C SER A 882 -23.68 33.93 7.65
N ILE A 883 -22.65 34.78 7.59
CA ILE A 883 -21.46 34.61 6.76
C ILE A 883 -20.22 34.59 7.67
N GLN A 884 -19.51 33.45 7.68
CA GLN A 884 -18.21 33.29 8.32
C GLN A 884 -17.13 33.19 7.25
N LYS A 885 -16.08 33.99 7.38
CA LYS A 885 -15.01 34.09 6.39
C LYS A 885 -13.65 34.10 7.08
N ASP A 886 -12.79 33.15 6.70
CA ASP A 886 -11.39 33.09 7.05
C ASP A 886 -10.58 33.14 5.74
N LEU A 887 -9.82 34.22 5.55
CA LEU A 887 -9.20 34.54 4.26
C LEU A 887 -7.70 34.77 4.48
N SER A 888 -6.89 34.09 3.68
CA SER A 888 -5.44 34.27 3.64
C SER A 888 -4.95 34.47 2.19
N GLY A 889 -3.81 35.13 2.01
CA GLY A 889 -3.27 35.47 0.68
C GLY A 889 -4.06 36.58 -0.03
N SER A 890 -4.27 36.42 -1.34
CA SER A 890 -5.04 37.33 -2.22
C SER A 890 -6.50 36.87 -2.43
N SER A 891 -7.02 36.05 -1.52
CA SER A 891 -8.35 35.45 -1.62
C SER A 891 -9.49 36.44 -1.36
N ARG A 892 -10.65 36.22 -2.01
CA ARG A 892 -11.82 37.13 -1.91
C ARG A 892 -13.16 36.39 -1.88
N VAL A 893 -14.09 36.94 -1.09
CA VAL A 893 -15.50 36.52 -1.06
C VAL A 893 -16.36 37.71 -1.49
N THR A 894 -17.10 37.60 -2.59
CA THR A 894 -17.91 38.70 -3.14
C THR A 894 -19.38 38.30 -3.35
N PRO A 895 -20.36 39.15 -2.98
CA PRO A 895 -21.74 38.93 -3.38
C PRO A 895 -21.91 39.16 -4.90
N ILE A 896 -22.84 38.46 -5.53
CA ILE A 896 -23.30 38.68 -6.91
C ILE A 896 -24.76 39.14 -6.85
N ALA A 897 -25.13 40.12 -7.69
CA ALA A 897 -26.52 40.48 -7.87
C ALA A 897 -27.30 39.29 -8.45
N ASP A 898 -28.47 39.00 -7.88
CA ASP A 898 -29.33 37.88 -8.29
C ASP A 898 -29.92 38.04 -9.70
#